data_AF-A0A4P5WDR1-F1
#
_entry.id   AF-A0A4P5WDR1-F1
#
_cell.length_a   1.000
_cell.length_b   1.000
_cell.length_c   1.000
_cell.angle_alpha   90.00
_cell.angle_beta   90.00
_cell.angle_gamma   90.00
#
_symmetry.space_group_name_H-M   'P 1'
#
loop_
_entity.id
_entity.type
_entity.pdbx_description
1 polymer ?
#
loop_
_entity_poly.entity_id
_entity_poly.type
_entity_poly.pdbx_seq_one_letter_code
_entity_poly.pdbx_strand_id
1 'polypeptide(L)'
;MQRIEKTFAGRPLIIETGRMAKQAAGSCVVRYGDTMVIASVTVSDKRSTLPFFPLTVEYKEKTYAAGKIPGGFIKREGRPRDEEILSCRIIDRSIRPLFPEGFQNEVQVFVYVVSADQENDADVLGLVATSYALAASKIPWAGPIAAVRVGRVQDKWVLNPTFQQLEFSDMDLVVAGSNDSIMMVEGGALEISEADVVEALGIAQRGIRELVAMQNELLEKSSQPKMAWTKLDPPAKVVERVRAEAEAKIAKAINQADKATRVQAVERVKDEVKEQLKAELPPEEHSFIGSVLGDLEYVALRSQVLDSGLRVDGRKPTQVRAISIDTGLLPRAHGSALFTRGQTQALVAATLGTANDVQRLDSIDEPKESTKSFMLHYNFPPFSTGEVRPVRGTSRREIGHGNLAERAVQAVLPPFEEFPYTLRIVSEILESNGSSSMASVCGASLALYDAGVPIQAAVAGVAMGLIKEGNKYAILTDILGTEDHLGDMDFKVAGTAEGITSIQMDIKVQGLALSLMTEALAQAKEGRLHILGEMNKAMAGPKAELSPFAPRIVTVQISPEKIGDLIGPKGKTIRGIQDETGAELSVDDSGLVTIAAVGGEAMQRARQMVQAITAEPVVGEIYEGPVRSTTAFGAFVEIMPGTDGLVHISELRHGRTEKTEDVVKKGDRVRVKLIERDERGKLRLSMKALIPKPDGPAGGSAPAPADATYAEGGDTPAAAVEAPVEGADGSEGGREGGRGGRGGRGGAGGRRRE
;
A
#
# COMPACT_ATOMS: atom_id res chain seq x y z
N MET A 1 -26.83 -28.76 21.12
CA MET A 1 -26.29 -27.38 21.17
C MET A 1 -25.43 -27.30 22.40
N GLN A 2 -24.21 -26.83 22.27
CA GLN A 2 -23.31 -26.52 23.37
C GLN A 2 -22.66 -25.18 23.10
N ARG A 3 -22.37 -24.42 24.16
CA ARG A 3 -21.72 -23.12 24.07
C ARG A 3 -20.83 -22.87 25.27
N ILE A 4 -19.84 -22.00 25.09
CA ILE A 4 -19.03 -21.39 26.14
C ILE A 4 -18.99 -19.88 25.88
N GLU A 5 -18.99 -19.09 26.95
CA GLU A 5 -19.07 -17.62 26.91
C GLU A 5 -18.15 -17.08 28.03
N LYS A 6 -17.17 -16.25 27.66
CA LYS A 6 -16.23 -15.59 28.59
C LYS A 6 -15.89 -14.19 28.07
N THR A 7 -15.41 -13.30 28.94
CA THR A 7 -14.85 -12.02 28.52
C THR A 7 -13.42 -12.23 28.03
N PHE A 8 -13.15 -11.91 26.77
CA PHE A 8 -11.81 -11.94 26.16
C PHE A 8 -11.44 -10.53 25.69
N ALA A 9 -10.23 -10.05 26.03
CA ALA A 9 -9.74 -8.72 25.65
C ALA A 9 -10.79 -7.58 25.79
N GLY A 10 -11.50 -7.58 26.93
CA GLY A 10 -12.51 -6.58 27.30
C GLY A 10 -13.94 -6.81 26.79
N ARG A 11 -14.17 -7.73 25.84
CA ARG A 11 -15.48 -7.96 25.18
C ARG A 11 -15.98 -9.40 25.38
N PRO A 12 -17.29 -9.67 25.29
CA PRO A 12 -17.82 -11.03 25.36
C PRO A 12 -17.42 -11.83 24.11
N LEU A 13 -16.84 -13.02 24.31
CA LEU A 13 -16.54 -13.99 23.26
C LEU A 13 -17.33 -15.28 23.53
N ILE A 14 -18.02 -15.76 22.49
CA ILE A 14 -18.85 -16.96 22.53
C ILE A 14 -18.36 -17.95 21.47
N ILE A 15 -18.20 -19.22 21.86
CA ILE A 15 -17.97 -20.35 20.95
C ILE A 15 -19.17 -21.29 21.08
N GLU A 16 -19.89 -21.57 19.98
CA GLU A 16 -21.11 -22.39 19.95
C GLU A 16 -21.03 -23.51 18.89
N THR A 17 -21.53 -24.70 19.22
CA THR A 17 -21.64 -25.82 18.26
C THR A 17 -22.95 -26.63 18.39
N GLY A 18 -23.24 -27.44 17.37
CA GLY A 18 -24.40 -28.33 17.32
C GLY A 18 -25.75 -27.64 17.05
N ARG A 19 -25.75 -26.37 16.63
CA ARG A 19 -26.95 -25.63 16.17
C ARG A 19 -26.99 -25.49 14.65
N MET A 20 -25.93 -24.97 14.06
CA MET A 20 -25.81 -24.71 12.61
C MET A 20 -24.92 -25.75 11.91
N ALA A 21 -25.03 -25.83 10.57
CA ALA A 21 -24.20 -26.67 9.70
C ALA A 21 -24.06 -28.17 10.10
N LYS A 22 -25.10 -28.76 10.71
CA LYS A 22 -25.08 -30.08 11.36
C LYS A 22 -24.73 -31.30 10.47
N GLN A 23 -24.60 -31.13 9.15
CA GLN A 23 -24.18 -32.18 8.21
C GLN A 23 -22.67 -32.16 7.92
N ALA A 24 -21.95 -31.12 8.36
CA ALA A 24 -20.50 -31.05 8.25
C ALA A 24 -19.82 -32.06 9.20
N ALA A 25 -18.59 -32.45 8.90
CA ALA A 25 -17.79 -33.31 9.78
C ALA A 25 -17.49 -32.60 11.11
N GLY A 26 -17.38 -31.27 11.10
CA GLY A 26 -17.44 -30.41 12.28
C GLY A 26 -17.95 -29.02 11.91
N SER A 27 -18.48 -28.29 12.88
CA SER A 27 -18.90 -26.89 12.71
C SER A 27 -18.80 -26.09 14.00
N CYS A 28 -18.55 -24.79 13.86
CA CYS A 28 -18.44 -23.85 14.96
C CYS A 28 -19.03 -22.51 14.56
N VAL A 29 -19.76 -21.87 15.47
CA VAL A 29 -20.02 -20.42 15.44
C VAL A 29 -19.09 -19.78 16.46
N VAL A 30 -18.47 -18.66 16.09
CA VAL A 30 -17.77 -17.77 17.04
C VAL A 30 -18.40 -16.39 16.92
N ARG A 31 -18.72 -15.77 18.05
CA ARG A 31 -19.18 -14.37 18.13
C ARG A 31 -18.28 -13.60 19.09
N TYR A 32 -17.87 -12.40 18.70
CA TYR A 32 -17.07 -11.48 19.51
C TYR A 32 -17.63 -10.07 19.32
N GLY A 33 -18.10 -9.45 20.40
CA GLY A 33 -19.05 -8.34 20.26
C GLY A 33 -20.34 -8.85 19.60
N ASP A 34 -20.74 -8.23 18.50
CA ASP A 34 -21.81 -8.70 17.61
C ASP A 34 -21.31 -9.15 16.22
N THR A 35 -20.01 -9.01 15.91
CA THR A 35 -19.38 -9.73 14.80
C THR A 35 -19.46 -11.25 15.05
N MET A 36 -20.01 -11.98 14.08
CA MET A 36 -20.25 -13.42 14.14
C MET A 36 -19.78 -14.12 12.87
N VAL A 37 -18.96 -15.15 13.05
CA VAL A 37 -18.50 -16.05 11.99
C VAL A 37 -19.04 -17.47 12.22
N ILE A 38 -19.23 -18.20 11.13
CA ILE A 38 -19.48 -19.65 11.16
C ILE A 38 -18.44 -20.37 10.32
N ALA A 39 -17.75 -21.34 10.92
CA ALA A 39 -16.90 -22.29 10.22
C ALA A 39 -17.61 -23.66 10.09
N SER A 40 -17.43 -24.31 8.96
CA SER A 40 -17.78 -25.71 8.75
C SER A 40 -16.65 -26.44 8.03
N VAL A 41 -16.42 -27.70 8.42
CA VAL A 41 -15.35 -28.54 7.85
C VAL A 41 -15.93 -29.86 7.38
N THR A 42 -15.50 -30.30 6.19
CA THR A 42 -15.87 -31.58 5.59
C THR A 42 -14.61 -32.34 5.21
N VAL A 43 -14.73 -33.68 5.13
CA VAL A 43 -13.65 -34.56 4.72
C VAL A 43 -14.21 -35.70 3.86
N SER A 44 -13.52 -36.03 2.78
CA SER A 44 -13.78 -37.23 1.98
C SER A 44 -13.39 -38.48 2.77
N ASP A 45 -14.25 -39.50 2.81
CA ASP A 45 -13.86 -40.81 3.34
C ASP A 45 -12.91 -41.58 2.40
N LYS A 46 -12.71 -41.09 1.17
CA LYS A 46 -11.71 -41.61 0.21
C LYS A 46 -10.44 -40.75 0.23
N ARG A 47 -9.29 -41.42 0.34
CA ARG A 47 -7.97 -40.84 0.07
C ARG A 47 -7.89 -40.37 -1.40
N SER A 48 -7.29 -39.20 -1.62
CA SER A 48 -7.04 -38.65 -2.95
C SER A 48 -5.86 -39.34 -3.65
N THR A 49 -5.86 -39.27 -4.98
CA THR A 49 -4.74 -39.68 -5.85
C THR A 49 -3.83 -38.50 -6.24
N LEU A 50 -4.10 -37.30 -5.75
CA LEU A 50 -3.27 -36.12 -5.98
C LEU A 50 -1.91 -36.25 -5.27
N PRO A 51 -0.80 -35.73 -5.85
CA PRO A 51 0.54 -35.82 -5.28
C PRO A 51 0.77 -34.86 -4.09
N PHE A 52 -0.29 -34.26 -3.53
CA PHE A 52 -0.25 -33.32 -2.42
C PHE A 52 -1.52 -33.46 -1.56
N PHE A 53 -1.46 -33.01 -0.30
CA PHE A 53 -2.62 -32.99 0.60
C PHE A 53 -3.68 -31.97 0.12
N PRO A 54 -4.89 -32.40 -0.32
CA PRO A 54 -5.90 -31.51 -0.85
C PRO A 54 -6.74 -30.90 0.28
N LEU A 55 -6.16 -29.88 0.93
CA LEU A 55 -6.88 -28.94 1.79
C LEU A 55 -7.29 -27.72 0.96
N THR A 56 -8.59 -27.43 0.95
CA THR A 56 -9.19 -26.21 0.39
C THR A 56 -9.82 -25.38 1.50
N VAL A 57 -9.35 -24.15 1.69
CA VAL A 57 -10.00 -23.16 2.56
C VAL A 57 -10.75 -22.13 1.70
N GLU A 58 -11.97 -21.78 2.10
CA GLU A 58 -12.76 -20.67 1.57
C GLU A 58 -13.19 -19.78 2.73
N TYR A 59 -12.79 -18.51 2.71
CA TYR A 59 -13.31 -17.48 3.61
C TYR A 59 -14.21 -16.56 2.78
N LYS A 60 -15.41 -16.25 3.29
CA LYS A 60 -16.39 -15.45 2.56
C LYS A 60 -17.18 -14.51 3.46
N GLU A 61 -17.08 -13.23 3.16
CA GLU A 61 -17.86 -12.17 3.76
C GLU A 61 -19.23 -12.09 3.06
N LYS A 62 -20.30 -11.92 3.84
CA LYS A 62 -21.66 -11.74 3.31
C LYS A 62 -22.06 -10.29 3.49
N THR A 63 -22.50 -9.61 2.44
CA THR A 63 -22.81 -8.17 2.59
C THR A 63 -23.99 -7.93 3.55
N TYR A 64 -24.88 -8.93 3.68
CA TYR A 64 -25.94 -8.91 4.70
C TYR A 64 -25.41 -8.90 6.15
N ALA A 65 -24.16 -9.30 6.41
CA ALA A 65 -23.56 -9.27 7.74
C ALA A 65 -23.48 -7.83 8.30
N ALA A 66 -23.30 -6.84 7.42
CA ALA A 66 -23.37 -5.41 7.71
C ALA A 66 -24.66 -4.75 7.15
N GLY A 67 -25.69 -5.54 6.80
CA GLY A 67 -26.93 -5.05 6.20
C GLY A 67 -26.83 -4.47 4.78
N LYS A 68 -25.67 -4.56 4.11
CA LYS A 68 -25.41 -3.96 2.79
C LYS A 68 -25.90 -4.86 1.65
N ILE A 69 -26.38 -4.23 0.57
CA ILE A 69 -26.61 -4.88 -0.74
C ILE A 69 -25.37 -4.62 -1.61
N PRO A 70 -24.77 -5.63 -2.29
CA PRO A 70 -23.48 -5.46 -2.97
C PRO A 70 -23.49 -4.33 -4.02
N GLY A 71 -22.43 -3.53 -4.11
CA GLY A 71 -22.33 -2.39 -5.03
C GLY A 71 -22.49 -2.77 -6.51
N GLY A 72 -21.95 -3.92 -6.92
CA GLY A 72 -21.93 -4.39 -8.32
C GLY A 72 -23.29 -4.64 -8.97
N PHE A 73 -23.33 -4.61 -10.31
CA PHE A 73 -24.55 -4.68 -11.14
C PHE A 73 -25.46 -5.89 -10.85
N ILE A 74 -24.88 -7.05 -10.53
CA ILE A 74 -25.61 -8.31 -10.29
C ILE A 74 -26.27 -8.33 -8.88
N LYS A 75 -25.93 -7.39 -7.98
CA LYS A 75 -26.45 -7.29 -6.60
C LYS A 75 -26.29 -8.59 -5.79
N ARG A 76 -25.17 -9.28 -6.01
CA ARG A 76 -24.77 -10.55 -5.39
C ARG A 76 -23.25 -10.61 -5.25
N GLU A 77 -22.74 -11.27 -4.21
CA GLU A 77 -21.31 -11.49 -4.01
C GLU A 77 -20.72 -12.34 -5.15
N GLY A 78 -19.56 -11.92 -5.68
CA GLY A 78 -18.95 -12.48 -6.90
C GLY A 78 -17.63 -13.19 -6.65
N ARG A 79 -16.61 -12.88 -7.47
CA ARG A 79 -15.22 -13.28 -7.22
C ARG A 79 -14.79 -12.86 -5.81
N PRO A 80 -13.82 -13.55 -5.16
CA PRO A 80 -13.34 -13.10 -3.87
C PRO A 80 -12.73 -11.70 -3.87
N ARG A 81 -12.89 -10.98 -2.75
CA ARG A 81 -12.10 -9.80 -2.41
C ARG A 81 -10.68 -10.21 -2.04
N ASP A 82 -9.77 -9.24 -2.03
CA ASP A 82 -8.39 -9.48 -1.59
C ASP A 82 -8.35 -9.75 -0.08
N GLU A 83 -9.16 -9.07 0.75
CA GLU A 83 -9.33 -9.40 2.18
C GLU A 83 -9.79 -10.85 2.39
N GLU A 84 -10.83 -11.29 1.69
CA GLU A 84 -11.31 -12.68 1.75
C GLU A 84 -10.21 -13.70 1.40
N ILE A 85 -9.33 -13.36 0.46
CA ILE A 85 -8.19 -14.20 0.06
C ILE A 85 -7.07 -14.17 1.11
N LEU A 86 -6.83 -13.04 1.77
CA LEU A 86 -5.84 -12.91 2.84
C LEU A 86 -6.29 -13.68 4.10
N SER A 87 -7.53 -13.50 4.55
CA SER A 87 -8.14 -14.26 5.66
C SER A 87 -8.16 -15.77 5.37
N CYS A 88 -8.48 -16.17 4.15
CA CYS A 88 -8.34 -17.56 3.68
C CYS A 88 -6.90 -18.09 3.83
N ARG A 89 -5.87 -17.28 3.49
CA ARG A 89 -4.46 -17.68 3.60
C ARG A 89 -3.95 -17.74 5.03
N ILE A 90 -4.34 -16.79 5.88
CA ILE A 90 -4.06 -16.78 7.32
C ILE A 90 -4.55 -18.10 7.94
N ILE A 91 -5.76 -18.52 7.59
CA ILE A 91 -6.33 -19.79 8.06
C ILE A 91 -5.57 -20.99 7.48
N ASP A 92 -5.38 -21.06 6.16
CA ASP A 92 -4.71 -22.20 5.49
C ASP A 92 -3.28 -22.42 6.04
N ARG A 93 -2.46 -21.36 6.09
CA ARG A 93 -1.09 -21.38 6.62
C ARG A 93 -1.05 -21.88 8.08
N SER A 94 -2.02 -21.47 8.89
CA SER A 94 -2.08 -21.84 10.31
C SER A 94 -2.52 -23.29 10.54
N ILE A 95 -3.49 -23.81 9.78
CA ILE A 95 -4.03 -25.16 10.01
C ILE A 95 -3.27 -26.27 9.28
N ARG A 96 -2.61 -25.97 8.15
CA ARG A 96 -2.00 -26.96 7.24
C ARG A 96 -0.86 -27.78 7.88
N PRO A 97 0.06 -27.22 8.70
CA PRO A 97 1.14 -28.00 9.33
C PRO A 97 0.66 -28.98 10.41
N LEU A 98 -0.60 -28.87 10.87
CA LEU A 98 -1.16 -29.70 11.94
C LEU A 98 -1.93 -30.94 11.44
N PHE A 99 -1.97 -31.17 10.13
CA PHE A 99 -2.47 -32.43 9.58
C PHE A 99 -1.36 -33.50 9.61
N PRO A 100 -1.66 -34.78 9.90
CA PRO A 100 -0.65 -35.83 9.92
C PRO A 100 0.10 -35.94 8.59
N GLU A 101 1.41 -36.17 8.69
CA GLU A 101 2.28 -36.38 7.54
C GLU A 101 1.79 -37.55 6.67
N GLY A 102 1.58 -37.30 5.37
CA GLY A 102 1.01 -38.28 4.42
C GLY A 102 -0.53 -38.36 4.39
N PHE A 103 -1.25 -37.61 5.23
CA PHE A 103 -2.71 -37.54 5.18
C PHE A 103 -3.17 -36.91 3.85
N GLN A 104 -4.03 -37.61 3.12
CA GLN A 104 -4.39 -37.28 1.73
C GLN A 104 -5.89 -37.41 1.43
N ASN A 105 -6.73 -37.57 2.45
CA ASN A 105 -8.18 -37.41 2.29
C ASN A 105 -8.47 -35.93 2.04
N GLU A 106 -9.30 -35.62 1.05
CA GLU A 106 -9.66 -34.24 0.71
C GLU A 106 -10.42 -33.58 1.87
N VAL A 107 -9.98 -32.39 2.29
CA VAL A 107 -10.56 -31.60 3.37
C VAL A 107 -10.97 -30.24 2.84
N GLN A 108 -12.19 -29.83 3.13
CA GLN A 108 -12.70 -28.50 2.78
C GLN A 108 -13.16 -27.75 4.02
N VAL A 109 -12.76 -26.49 4.11
CA VAL A 109 -13.12 -25.55 5.17
C VAL A 109 -13.86 -24.38 4.55
N PHE A 110 -15.08 -24.10 5.02
CA PHE A 110 -15.80 -22.87 4.70
C PHE A 110 -15.95 -22.03 5.96
N VAL A 111 -15.58 -20.75 5.87
CA VAL A 111 -15.80 -19.74 6.92
C VAL A 111 -16.66 -18.63 6.32
N TYR A 112 -17.78 -18.33 6.96
CA TYR A 112 -18.68 -17.23 6.57
C TYR A 112 -18.78 -16.19 7.67
N VAL A 113 -18.52 -14.92 7.35
CA VAL A 113 -18.92 -13.79 8.19
C VAL A 113 -20.42 -13.56 7.96
N VAL A 114 -21.21 -13.66 9.03
CA VAL A 114 -22.68 -13.66 8.97
C VAL A 114 -23.33 -12.56 9.83
N SER A 115 -22.54 -11.91 10.68
CA SER A 115 -22.81 -10.62 11.33
C SER A 115 -21.49 -9.87 11.43
N ALA A 116 -21.48 -8.56 11.24
CA ALA A 116 -20.32 -7.70 11.42
C ALA A 116 -20.76 -6.42 12.14
N ASP A 117 -20.15 -6.11 13.28
CA ASP A 117 -20.53 -4.98 14.13
C ASP A 117 -19.80 -3.67 13.81
N GLN A 118 -18.86 -3.71 12.85
CA GLN A 118 -18.07 -2.56 12.39
C GLN A 118 -17.15 -1.97 13.47
N GLU A 119 -16.88 -2.74 14.53
CA GLU A 119 -15.81 -2.52 15.51
C GLU A 119 -14.79 -3.67 15.48
N ASN A 120 -15.26 -4.91 15.43
CA ASN A 120 -14.47 -6.11 15.66
C ASN A 120 -14.21 -6.89 14.35
N ASP A 121 -12.93 -7.05 14.01
CA ASP A 121 -12.47 -7.84 12.87
C ASP A 121 -12.87 -9.32 12.99
N ALA A 122 -13.20 -9.92 11.84
CA ALA A 122 -13.67 -11.29 11.71
C ALA A 122 -12.56 -12.30 11.35
N ASP A 123 -11.38 -11.85 10.90
CA ASP A 123 -10.32 -12.72 10.36
C ASP A 123 -9.81 -13.74 11.39
N VAL A 124 -9.43 -13.27 12.59
CA VAL A 124 -8.92 -14.09 13.69
C VAL A 124 -10.02 -14.99 14.28
N LEU A 125 -11.26 -14.52 14.28
CA LEU A 125 -12.43 -15.31 14.70
C LEU A 125 -12.65 -16.48 13.74
N GLY A 126 -12.41 -16.28 12.45
CA GLY A 126 -12.46 -17.30 11.41
C GLY A 126 -11.50 -18.46 11.67
N LEU A 127 -10.29 -18.18 12.17
CA LEU A 127 -9.36 -19.25 12.59
C LEU A 127 -9.83 -19.96 13.86
N VAL A 128 -10.29 -19.24 14.89
CA VAL A 128 -10.79 -19.86 16.13
C VAL A 128 -11.98 -20.79 15.84
N ALA A 129 -12.91 -20.36 14.98
CA ALA A 129 -14.03 -21.18 14.55
C ALA A 129 -13.58 -22.40 13.74
N THR A 130 -12.61 -22.22 12.83
CA THR A 130 -12.03 -23.33 12.03
C THR A 130 -11.32 -24.35 12.92
N SER A 131 -10.51 -23.88 13.87
CA SER A 131 -9.77 -24.72 14.81
C SER A 131 -10.71 -25.59 15.64
N TYR A 132 -11.74 -25.00 16.26
CA TYR A 132 -12.72 -25.77 17.01
C TYR A 132 -13.45 -26.77 16.10
N ALA A 133 -13.86 -26.37 14.89
CA ALA A 133 -14.54 -27.25 13.95
C ALA A 133 -13.68 -28.45 13.52
N LEU A 134 -12.38 -28.26 13.25
CA LEU A 134 -11.43 -29.34 12.97
C LEU A 134 -11.23 -30.25 14.19
N ALA A 135 -10.93 -29.66 15.36
CA ALA A 135 -10.68 -30.40 16.59
C ALA A 135 -11.89 -31.25 17.02
N ALA A 136 -13.11 -30.72 16.92
CA ALA A 136 -14.35 -31.43 17.25
C ALA A 136 -14.78 -32.50 16.22
N SER A 137 -14.24 -32.46 15.00
CA SER A 137 -14.61 -33.38 13.91
C SER A 137 -13.92 -34.75 13.98
N LYS A 138 -14.35 -35.70 13.14
CA LYS A 138 -13.63 -36.96 12.90
C LYS A 138 -12.23 -36.80 12.28
N ILE A 139 -11.83 -35.61 11.81
CA ILE A 139 -10.56 -35.39 11.09
C ILE A 139 -9.36 -35.50 12.06
N PRO A 140 -8.32 -36.29 11.75
CA PRO A 140 -7.10 -36.33 12.55
C PRO A 140 -6.30 -35.05 12.31
N TRP A 141 -6.11 -34.25 13.36
CA TRP A 141 -5.54 -32.91 13.28
C TRP A 141 -5.02 -32.50 14.67
N ALA A 142 -3.85 -31.88 14.74
CA ALA A 142 -3.03 -31.72 15.95
C ALA A 142 -3.19 -30.36 16.68
N GLY A 143 -4.31 -29.66 16.47
CA GLY A 143 -4.70 -28.50 17.28
C GLY A 143 -5.45 -28.88 18.57
N PRO A 144 -6.23 -27.96 19.18
CA PRO A 144 -6.61 -26.65 18.66
C PRO A 144 -5.51 -25.59 18.70
N ILE A 145 -5.71 -24.54 17.89
CA ILE A 145 -4.94 -23.30 17.85
C ILE A 145 -5.89 -22.10 17.96
N ALA A 146 -5.34 -20.90 18.10
CA ALA A 146 -6.10 -19.66 17.97
C ALA A 146 -5.29 -18.61 17.20
N ALA A 147 -5.97 -17.59 16.68
CA ALA A 147 -5.35 -16.34 16.26
C ALA A 147 -5.79 -15.19 17.16
N VAL A 148 -4.94 -14.19 17.27
CA VAL A 148 -5.22 -12.87 17.88
C VAL A 148 -4.57 -11.79 17.02
N ARG A 149 -5.18 -10.60 17.03
CA ARG A 149 -4.58 -9.38 16.46
C ARG A 149 -3.94 -8.58 17.60
N VAL A 150 -2.75 -8.04 17.41
CA VAL A 150 -2.06 -7.19 18.37
C VAL A 150 -1.80 -5.82 17.75
N GLY A 151 -2.18 -4.77 18.46
CA GLY A 151 -1.82 -3.39 18.15
C GLY A 151 -1.12 -2.70 19.32
N ARG A 152 -0.55 -1.52 19.08
CA ARG A 152 0.07 -0.65 20.08
C ARG A 152 -0.47 0.76 19.91
N VAL A 153 -1.43 1.11 20.75
CA VAL A 153 -2.18 2.37 20.69
C VAL A 153 -1.66 3.30 21.77
N GLN A 154 -1.00 4.39 21.39
CA GLN A 154 -0.39 5.35 22.33
C GLN A 154 0.49 4.64 23.39
N ASP A 155 1.52 3.93 22.90
CA ASP A 155 2.46 3.09 23.66
C ASP A 155 1.85 1.92 24.46
N LYS A 156 0.54 1.64 24.31
CA LYS A 156 -0.16 0.57 25.04
C LYS A 156 -0.54 -0.58 24.12
N TRP A 157 -0.07 -1.76 24.49
CA TRP A 157 -0.42 -3.01 23.82
C TRP A 157 -1.91 -3.36 23.98
N VAL A 158 -2.59 -3.63 22.88
CA VAL A 158 -4.01 -4.02 22.82
C VAL A 158 -4.15 -5.37 22.11
N LEU A 159 -4.87 -6.31 22.73
CA LEU A 159 -5.30 -7.57 22.12
C LEU A 159 -6.65 -7.38 21.42
N ASN A 160 -6.77 -7.91 20.20
CA ASN A 160 -7.89 -7.72 19.28
C ASN A 160 -8.40 -6.26 19.30
N PRO A 161 -7.57 -5.26 18.95
CA PRO A 161 -8.02 -3.87 18.84
C PRO A 161 -9.22 -3.75 17.88
N THR A 162 -10.10 -2.78 18.11
CA THR A 162 -11.14 -2.43 17.13
C THR A 162 -10.55 -1.70 15.93
N PHE A 163 -11.29 -1.60 14.82
CA PHE A 163 -10.86 -0.81 13.66
C PHE A 163 -10.50 0.64 14.05
N GLN A 164 -11.31 1.28 14.90
CA GLN A 164 -11.09 2.64 15.40
C GLN A 164 -9.90 2.75 16.37
N GLN A 165 -9.44 1.64 16.95
CA GLN A 165 -8.21 1.60 17.73
C GLN A 165 -6.98 1.41 16.83
N LEU A 166 -7.11 0.67 15.72
CA LEU A 166 -6.05 0.50 14.72
C LEU A 166 -5.69 1.80 14.01
N GLU A 167 -6.63 2.73 13.83
CA GLU A 167 -6.37 4.11 13.34
C GLU A 167 -5.30 4.87 14.17
N PHE A 168 -5.14 4.53 15.45
CA PHE A 168 -4.16 5.14 16.36
C PHE A 168 -3.04 4.15 16.77
N SER A 169 -2.84 3.08 16.01
CA SER A 169 -1.88 2.02 16.28
C SER A 169 -0.67 2.09 15.35
N ASP A 170 0.54 2.13 15.91
CA ASP A 170 1.78 2.08 15.10
C ASP A 170 2.13 0.66 14.62
N MET A 171 1.32 -0.32 14.99
CA MET A 171 1.52 -1.74 14.66
C MET A 171 0.17 -2.44 14.46
N ASP A 172 0.11 -3.36 13.50
CA ASP A 172 -0.97 -4.32 13.32
C ASP A 172 -0.39 -5.70 12.95
N LEU A 173 -0.36 -6.63 13.92
CA LEU A 173 0.11 -8.01 13.73
C LEU A 173 -1.00 -9.03 14.01
N VAL A 174 -1.31 -9.87 13.04
CA VAL A 174 -2.03 -11.14 13.25
C VAL A 174 -1.01 -12.20 13.66
N VAL A 175 -1.30 -12.91 14.74
CA VAL A 175 -0.46 -14.00 15.26
C VAL A 175 -1.34 -15.21 15.53
N ALA A 176 -0.95 -16.39 15.03
CA ALA A 176 -1.62 -17.65 15.30
C ALA A 176 -0.66 -18.69 15.92
N GLY A 177 -1.19 -19.53 16.82
CA GLY A 177 -0.39 -20.53 17.54
C GLY A 177 -1.18 -21.51 18.40
N SER A 178 -0.48 -22.49 18.95
CA SER A 178 -0.94 -23.42 19.98
C SER A 178 -0.85 -22.80 21.38
N ASN A 179 -1.17 -23.59 22.41
CA ASN A 179 -0.98 -23.22 23.82
C ASN A 179 0.49 -22.82 24.16
N ASP A 180 1.46 -23.28 23.40
CA ASP A 180 2.90 -23.25 23.73
C ASP A 180 3.81 -22.77 22.60
N SER A 181 3.36 -22.77 21.34
CA SER A 181 4.16 -22.39 20.16
C SER A 181 3.39 -21.45 19.24
N ILE A 182 4.06 -20.38 18.80
CA ILE A 182 3.59 -19.59 17.65
C ILE A 182 3.79 -20.44 16.38
N MET A 183 2.89 -20.28 15.41
CA MET A 183 2.87 -21.01 14.14
C MET A 183 2.85 -20.11 12.92
N MET A 184 2.22 -18.93 13.01
CA MET A 184 2.09 -18.00 11.89
C MET A 184 2.05 -16.56 12.40
N VAL A 185 2.76 -15.65 11.72
CA VAL A 185 2.66 -14.19 11.91
C VAL A 185 2.44 -13.53 10.55
N GLU A 186 1.60 -12.51 10.49
CA GLU A 186 1.44 -11.64 9.32
C GLU A 186 1.00 -10.25 9.77
N GLY A 187 1.66 -9.18 9.30
CA GLY A 187 1.31 -7.83 9.72
C GLY A 187 2.17 -6.71 9.15
N GLY A 188 1.93 -5.50 9.66
CA GLY A 188 2.54 -4.24 9.24
C GLY A 188 2.71 -3.28 10.42
N ALA A 189 3.57 -2.29 10.28
CA ALA A 189 3.90 -1.34 11.33
C ALA A 189 4.52 -0.05 10.76
N LEU A 190 4.62 0.97 11.61
CA LEU A 190 5.29 2.25 11.34
C LEU A 190 6.66 2.25 12.03
N GLU A 191 7.64 1.61 11.37
CA GLU A 191 9.06 1.58 11.77
C GLU A 191 9.36 1.09 13.21
N ILE A 192 8.61 0.10 13.71
CA ILE A 192 8.83 -0.45 15.07
C ILE A 192 10.11 -1.27 15.21
N SER A 193 10.65 -1.40 16.42
CA SER A 193 11.89 -2.15 16.63
C SER A 193 11.70 -3.68 16.59
N GLU A 194 12.79 -4.40 16.34
CA GLU A 194 12.84 -5.86 16.44
C GLU A 194 12.46 -6.35 17.86
N ALA A 195 12.69 -5.55 18.90
CA ALA A 195 12.35 -5.88 20.28
C ALA A 195 10.85 -5.73 20.57
N ASP A 196 10.21 -4.67 20.03
CA ASP A 196 8.77 -4.45 20.12
C ASP A 196 7.98 -5.62 19.51
N VAL A 197 8.45 -6.12 18.36
CA VAL A 197 7.87 -7.31 17.73
C VAL A 197 7.97 -8.54 18.64
N VAL A 198 9.10 -8.76 19.32
CA VAL A 198 9.23 -9.89 20.27
C VAL A 198 8.30 -9.73 21.47
N GLU A 199 8.10 -8.51 21.98
CA GLU A 199 7.11 -8.27 23.05
C GLU A 199 5.68 -8.55 22.55
N ALA A 200 5.31 -8.05 21.37
CA ALA A 200 4.02 -8.28 20.73
C ALA A 200 3.72 -9.79 20.53
N LEU A 201 4.71 -10.59 20.12
CA LEU A 201 4.59 -12.06 20.06
C LEU A 201 4.38 -12.67 21.46
N GLY A 202 5.06 -12.16 22.48
CA GLY A 202 4.87 -12.53 23.88
C GLY A 202 3.50 -12.14 24.46
N ILE A 203 2.86 -11.10 23.93
CA ILE A 203 1.48 -10.67 24.24
C ILE A 203 0.47 -11.57 23.52
N ALA A 204 0.66 -11.79 22.23
CA ALA A 204 -0.18 -12.68 21.43
C ALA A 204 -0.29 -14.08 22.03
N GLN A 205 0.84 -14.67 22.44
CA GLN A 205 0.88 -16.01 23.04
C GLN A 205 0.06 -16.10 24.35
N ARG A 206 -0.20 -15.00 25.06
CA ARG A 206 -1.09 -14.99 26.23
C ARG A 206 -2.57 -15.07 25.79
N GLY A 207 -2.98 -14.26 24.82
CA GLY A 207 -4.34 -14.30 24.28
C GLY A 207 -4.67 -15.64 23.59
N ILE A 208 -3.71 -16.18 22.83
CA ILE A 208 -3.83 -17.49 22.18
C ILE A 208 -4.09 -18.61 23.21
N ARG A 209 -3.36 -18.63 24.34
CA ARG A 209 -3.58 -19.60 25.42
C ARG A 209 -4.99 -19.56 25.98
N GLU A 210 -5.53 -18.37 26.19
CA GLU A 210 -6.89 -18.18 26.71
C GLU A 210 -7.95 -18.72 25.74
N LEU A 211 -7.83 -18.41 24.45
CA LEU A 211 -8.73 -18.91 23.39
C LEU A 211 -8.58 -20.41 23.14
N VAL A 212 -7.38 -20.98 23.28
CA VAL A 212 -7.16 -22.44 23.23
C VAL A 212 -7.78 -23.13 24.45
N ALA A 213 -7.65 -22.55 25.65
CA ALA A 213 -8.31 -23.07 26.85
C ALA A 213 -9.86 -23.04 26.73
N MET A 214 -10.43 -21.98 26.14
CA MET A 214 -11.87 -21.92 25.84
C MET A 214 -12.33 -23.01 24.87
N GLN A 215 -11.53 -23.31 23.83
CA GLN A 215 -11.83 -24.40 22.91
C GLN A 215 -11.78 -25.76 23.61
N ASN A 216 -10.72 -26.04 24.38
CA ASN A 216 -10.55 -27.31 25.10
C ASN A 216 -11.72 -27.59 26.06
N GLU A 217 -12.13 -26.60 26.86
CA GLU A 217 -13.26 -26.74 27.79
C GLU A 217 -14.60 -27.02 27.09
N LEU A 218 -14.73 -26.76 25.79
CA LEU A 218 -15.90 -27.13 24.98
C LEU A 218 -15.69 -28.46 24.23
N LEU A 219 -14.47 -28.78 23.81
CA LEU A 219 -14.11 -30.06 23.17
C LEU A 219 -14.31 -31.25 24.10
N GLU A 220 -13.99 -31.11 25.40
CA GLU A 220 -14.31 -32.09 26.45
C GLU A 220 -15.79 -32.49 26.47
N LYS A 221 -16.67 -31.59 26.05
CA LYS A 221 -18.14 -31.75 26.06
C LYS A 221 -18.67 -32.19 24.68
N SER A 222 -17.98 -31.90 23.58
CA SER A 222 -18.41 -32.23 22.20
C SER A 222 -17.25 -32.41 21.22
N SER A 223 -16.70 -33.63 21.15
CA SER A 223 -15.80 -34.08 20.07
C SER A 223 -16.24 -35.42 19.49
N GLN A 224 -16.05 -35.63 18.19
CA GLN A 224 -16.21 -36.94 17.53
C GLN A 224 -14.93 -37.79 17.67
N PRO A 225 -15.05 -39.13 17.74
CA PRO A 225 -13.91 -40.02 17.58
C PRO A 225 -13.19 -39.77 16.25
N LYS A 226 -11.85 -39.79 16.27
CA LYS A 226 -11.04 -39.59 15.07
C LYS A 226 -11.17 -40.78 14.13
N MET A 227 -11.30 -40.51 12.83
CA MET A 227 -11.39 -41.54 11.80
C MET A 227 -10.08 -42.33 11.71
N ALA A 228 -10.18 -43.63 11.44
CA ALA A 228 -9.01 -44.46 11.17
C ALA A 228 -8.31 -43.97 9.91
N TRP A 229 -6.99 -43.80 10.00
CA TRP A 229 -6.10 -43.50 8.89
C TRP A 229 -4.75 -44.19 9.17
N THR A 230 -3.99 -44.49 8.13
CA THR A 230 -2.69 -45.17 8.24
C THR A 230 -1.71 -44.49 7.28
N LYS A 231 -0.55 -44.07 7.80
CA LYS A 231 0.55 -43.61 6.96
C LYS A 231 1.07 -44.78 6.13
N LEU A 232 1.38 -44.52 4.87
CA LEU A 232 2.01 -45.49 3.96
C LEU A 232 3.50 -45.22 3.96
N ASP A 233 4.17 -45.73 4.99
CA ASP A 233 5.62 -45.65 5.11
C ASP A 233 6.32 -46.60 4.11
N PRO A 234 7.49 -46.22 3.58
CA PRO A 234 8.26 -47.05 2.65
C PRO A 234 8.78 -48.34 3.33
N PRO A 235 8.73 -49.51 2.69
CA PRO A 235 9.29 -50.73 3.25
C PRO A 235 10.79 -50.57 3.53
N ALA A 236 11.27 -51.04 4.70
CA ALA A 236 12.65 -50.82 5.16
C ALA A 236 13.72 -51.23 4.12
N LYS A 237 13.52 -52.36 3.44
CA LYS A 237 14.37 -52.83 2.32
C LYS A 237 14.51 -51.79 1.19
N VAL A 238 13.42 -51.09 0.84
CA VAL A 238 13.44 -50.01 -0.16
C VAL A 238 14.26 -48.84 0.36
N VAL A 239 14.07 -48.44 1.62
CA VAL A 239 14.82 -47.35 2.25
C VAL A 239 16.33 -47.64 2.26
N GLU A 240 16.73 -48.83 2.72
CA GLU A 240 18.11 -49.28 2.75
C GLU A 240 18.74 -49.31 1.35
N ARG A 241 18.04 -49.90 0.37
CA ARG A 241 18.57 -50.06 -0.99
C ARG A 241 18.67 -48.74 -1.75
N VAL A 242 17.69 -47.84 -1.59
CA VAL A 242 17.72 -46.48 -2.16
C VAL A 242 18.85 -45.68 -1.53
N ARG A 243 19.01 -45.71 -0.18
CA ARG A 243 20.11 -45.03 0.51
C ARG A 243 21.48 -45.49 -0.02
N ALA A 244 21.72 -46.80 -0.04
CA ALA A 244 22.99 -47.38 -0.49
C ALA A 244 23.37 -47.00 -1.93
N GLU A 245 22.38 -46.75 -2.81
CA GLU A 245 22.62 -46.39 -4.21
C GLU A 245 22.69 -44.87 -4.44
N ALA A 246 21.94 -44.07 -3.67
CA ALA A 246 21.70 -42.66 -3.96
C ALA A 246 22.43 -41.66 -3.05
N GLU A 247 22.67 -41.98 -1.77
CA GLU A 247 23.08 -41.00 -0.74
C GLU A 247 24.33 -40.21 -1.14
N ALA A 248 25.42 -40.90 -1.50
CA ALA A 248 26.66 -40.28 -1.95
C ALA A 248 26.53 -39.58 -3.33
N LYS A 249 25.62 -40.04 -4.20
CA LYS A 249 25.36 -39.41 -5.51
C LYS A 249 24.59 -38.10 -5.33
N ILE A 250 23.57 -38.07 -4.48
CA ILE A 250 22.78 -36.89 -4.12
C ILE A 250 23.67 -35.86 -3.42
N ALA A 251 24.45 -36.25 -2.40
CA ALA A 251 25.36 -35.35 -1.70
C ALA A 251 26.39 -34.67 -2.63
N LYS A 252 26.80 -35.34 -3.72
CA LYS A 252 27.63 -34.73 -4.78
C LYS A 252 26.81 -33.83 -5.73
N ALA A 253 25.59 -34.22 -6.07
CA ALA A 253 24.74 -33.49 -7.02
C ALA A 253 24.15 -32.17 -6.47
N ILE A 254 23.88 -32.09 -5.17
CA ILE A 254 23.39 -30.85 -4.52
C ILE A 254 24.45 -29.74 -4.49
N ASN A 255 25.75 -30.10 -4.57
CA ASN A 255 26.87 -29.17 -4.54
C ASN A 255 27.15 -28.56 -5.92
N GLN A 256 26.17 -27.82 -6.44
CA GLN A 256 26.23 -27.06 -7.69
C GLN A 256 25.61 -25.68 -7.43
N ALA A 257 26.31 -24.59 -7.75
CA ALA A 257 25.87 -23.24 -7.35
C ALA A 257 24.60 -22.77 -8.07
N ASP A 258 24.54 -22.92 -9.40
CA ASP A 258 23.37 -22.56 -10.20
C ASP A 258 22.17 -23.49 -9.95
N LYS A 259 20.97 -22.91 -9.81
CA LYS A 259 19.69 -23.59 -9.66
C LYS A 259 19.44 -24.63 -10.75
N ALA A 260 19.57 -24.27 -12.02
CA ALA A 260 19.17 -25.14 -13.13
C ALA A 260 20.09 -26.35 -13.23
N THR A 261 21.40 -26.11 -13.15
CA THR A 261 22.45 -27.12 -13.12
C THR A 261 22.29 -28.06 -11.92
N ARG A 262 21.97 -27.53 -10.72
CA ARG A 262 21.72 -28.33 -9.51
C ARG A 262 20.50 -29.23 -9.67
N VAL A 263 19.36 -28.69 -10.10
CA VAL A 263 18.13 -29.48 -10.33
C VAL A 263 18.37 -30.56 -11.40
N GLN A 264 19.04 -30.24 -12.50
CA GLN A 264 19.39 -31.22 -13.54
C GLN A 264 20.40 -32.27 -13.07
N ALA A 265 21.29 -31.95 -12.13
CA ALA A 265 22.19 -32.93 -11.53
C ALA A 265 21.44 -33.89 -10.59
N VAL A 266 20.57 -33.35 -9.73
CA VAL A 266 19.78 -34.13 -8.77
C VAL A 266 18.74 -35.01 -9.47
N GLU A 267 17.96 -34.49 -10.42
CA GLU A 267 16.95 -35.31 -11.11
C GLU A 267 17.57 -36.40 -11.98
N ARG A 268 18.73 -36.19 -12.60
CA ARG A 268 19.47 -37.28 -13.28
C ARG A 268 19.84 -38.40 -12.30
N VAL A 269 20.42 -38.08 -11.15
CA VAL A 269 20.71 -39.08 -10.11
C VAL A 269 19.45 -39.79 -9.64
N LYS A 270 18.34 -39.06 -9.45
CA LYS A 270 17.06 -39.66 -9.06
C LYS A 270 16.51 -40.58 -10.14
N ASP A 271 16.56 -40.20 -11.42
CA ASP A 271 16.04 -41.01 -12.53
C ASP A 271 16.90 -42.23 -12.82
N GLU A 272 18.23 -42.10 -12.82
CA GLU A 272 19.17 -43.24 -12.89
C GLU A 272 18.88 -44.26 -11.78
N VAL A 273 18.70 -43.81 -10.53
CA VAL A 273 18.37 -44.70 -9.39
C VAL A 273 16.95 -45.25 -9.49
N LYS A 274 15.96 -44.47 -9.94
CA LYS A 274 14.59 -44.97 -10.18
C LYS A 274 14.62 -46.10 -11.22
N GLU A 275 15.30 -45.93 -12.35
CA GLU A 275 15.36 -46.97 -13.40
C GLU A 275 16.09 -48.23 -12.92
N GLN A 276 17.26 -48.07 -12.28
CA GLN A 276 18.03 -49.17 -11.73
C GLN A 276 17.23 -49.98 -10.69
N LEU A 277 16.60 -49.31 -9.72
CA LEU A 277 15.89 -49.99 -8.64
C LEU A 277 14.51 -50.51 -9.07
N LYS A 278 13.89 -49.96 -10.11
CA LYS A 278 12.68 -50.55 -10.72
C LYS A 278 12.93 -51.89 -11.42
N ALA A 279 14.17 -52.15 -11.84
CA ALA A 279 14.59 -53.45 -12.38
C ALA A 279 14.92 -54.48 -11.29
N GLU A 280 15.19 -54.03 -10.06
CA GLU A 280 15.56 -54.88 -8.92
C GLU A 280 14.39 -55.17 -7.96
N LEU A 281 13.48 -54.20 -7.79
CA LEU A 281 12.39 -54.24 -6.80
C LEU A 281 11.03 -54.57 -7.45
N PRO A 282 10.10 -55.23 -6.73
CA PRO A 282 8.74 -55.52 -7.21
C PRO A 282 7.95 -54.24 -7.59
N PRO A 283 7.04 -54.31 -8.59
CA PRO A 283 6.26 -53.15 -9.07
C PRO A 283 5.49 -52.38 -7.99
N GLU A 284 5.02 -53.06 -6.95
CA GLU A 284 4.34 -52.47 -5.78
C GLU A 284 5.27 -51.56 -4.95
N GLU A 285 6.58 -51.86 -4.89
CA GLU A 285 7.58 -51.04 -4.19
C GLU A 285 7.97 -49.77 -4.99
N HIS A 286 7.69 -49.72 -6.30
CA HIS A 286 8.17 -48.65 -7.20
C HIS A 286 7.67 -47.25 -6.83
N SER A 287 6.50 -47.17 -6.18
CA SER A 287 5.91 -45.90 -5.73
C SER A 287 6.70 -45.24 -4.60
N PHE A 288 7.38 -46.01 -3.76
CA PHE A 288 8.12 -45.52 -2.59
C PHE A 288 9.51 -44.97 -2.95
N ILE A 289 10.13 -45.49 -4.02
CA ILE A 289 11.48 -45.11 -4.47
C ILE A 289 11.59 -43.57 -4.64
N GLY A 290 10.56 -42.95 -5.24
CA GLY A 290 10.52 -41.50 -5.45
C GLY A 290 10.42 -40.68 -4.15
N SER A 291 9.73 -41.21 -3.13
CA SER A 291 9.63 -40.55 -1.82
C SER A 291 10.98 -40.57 -1.10
N VAL A 292 11.59 -41.76 -0.97
CA VAL A 292 12.87 -41.93 -0.26
C VAL A 292 13.99 -41.12 -0.92
N LEU A 293 13.98 -40.98 -2.25
CA LEU A 293 14.91 -40.10 -2.96
C LEU A 293 14.73 -38.61 -2.62
N GLY A 294 13.49 -38.16 -2.36
CA GLY A 294 13.21 -36.81 -1.84
C GLY A 294 13.62 -36.66 -0.38
N ASP A 295 13.39 -37.69 0.45
CA ASP A 295 13.78 -37.70 1.86
C ASP A 295 15.31 -37.64 2.03
N LEU A 296 16.07 -38.33 1.15
CA LEU A 296 17.54 -38.26 1.11
C LEU A 296 18.05 -36.89 0.62
N GLU A 297 17.37 -36.25 -0.33
CA GLU A 297 17.68 -34.87 -0.72
C GLU A 297 17.41 -33.90 0.45
N TYR A 298 16.27 -34.02 1.12
CA TYR A 298 15.90 -33.23 2.31
C TYR A 298 16.97 -33.32 3.40
N VAL A 299 17.38 -34.54 3.77
CA VAL A 299 18.40 -34.76 4.80
C VAL A 299 19.76 -34.23 4.35
N ALA A 300 20.25 -34.59 3.16
CA ALA A 300 21.57 -34.18 2.69
C ALA A 300 21.75 -32.65 2.65
N LEU A 301 20.70 -31.92 2.24
CA LEU A 301 20.68 -30.47 2.18
C LEU A 301 20.72 -29.81 3.57
N ARG A 302 20.04 -30.39 4.57
CA ARG A 302 20.03 -29.89 5.95
C ARG A 302 21.32 -30.22 6.68
N SER A 303 21.81 -31.46 6.59
CA SER A 303 23.10 -31.87 7.15
C SER A 303 24.26 -31.06 6.56
N GLN A 304 24.25 -30.74 5.26
CA GLN A 304 25.24 -29.84 4.67
C GLN A 304 25.32 -28.49 5.41
N VAL A 305 24.18 -27.83 5.66
CA VAL A 305 24.15 -26.55 6.38
C VAL A 305 24.60 -26.71 7.84
N LEU A 306 24.09 -27.72 8.55
CA LEU A 306 24.31 -27.91 9.99
C LEU A 306 25.72 -28.43 10.35
N ASP A 307 26.38 -29.19 9.48
CA ASP A 307 27.69 -29.81 9.74
C ASP A 307 28.85 -29.09 9.06
N SER A 308 28.66 -28.49 7.88
CA SER A 308 29.74 -27.77 7.17
C SER A 308 29.71 -26.25 7.39
N GLY A 309 28.59 -25.69 7.84
CA GLY A 309 28.40 -24.24 7.92
C GLY A 309 28.36 -23.54 6.55
N LEU A 310 28.17 -24.29 5.46
CA LEU A 310 28.06 -23.79 4.09
C LEU A 310 26.74 -24.24 3.45
N ARG A 311 26.20 -23.40 2.58
CA ARG A 311 24.95 -23.63 1.84
C ARG A 311 25.22 -24.24 0.47
N VAL A 312 24.18 -24.67 -0.25
CA VAL A 312 24.27 -25.30 -1.59
C VAL A 312 24.95 -24.42 -2.66
N ASP A 313 24.94 -23.11 -2.48
CA ASP A 313 25.57 -22.12 -3.35
C ASP A 313 26.93 -21.62 -2.82
N GLY A 314 27.46 -22.28 -1.77
CA GLY A 314 28.72 -21.95 -1.13
C GLY A 314 28.66 -20.77 -0.15
N ARG A 315 27.50 -20.11 0.03
CA ARG A 315 27.35 -19.01 0.98
C ARG A 315 27.39 -19.47 2.43
N LYS A 316 27.79 -18.55 3.32
CA LYS A 316 27.58 -18.68 4.76
C LYS A 316 26.09 -18.48 5.13
N PRO A 317 25.63 -18.96 6.31
CA PRO A 317 24.28 -18.70 6.82
C PRO A 317 23.86 -17.23 6.78
N THR A 318 24.72 -16.31 7.22
CA THR A 318 24.43 -14.87 7.31
C THR A 318 24.50 -14.11 5.98
N GLN A 319 24.96 -14.74 4.89
CA GLN A 319 25.38 -14.03 3.67
C GLN A 319 24.22 -13.83 2.66
N VAL A 320 24.00 -12.58 2.25
CA VAL A 320 23.06 -12.19 1.19
C VAL A 320 23.66 -12.50 -0.20
N ARG A 321 22.83 -12.80 -1.20
CA ARG A 321 23.28 -12.97 -2.61
C ARG A 321 23.71 -11.63 -3.21
N ALA A 322 24.53 -11.66 -4.26
CA ALA A 322 24.90 -10.45 -5.01
C ALA A 322 23.66 -9.71 -5.53
N ILE A 323 23.69 -8.38 -5.46
CA ILE A 323 22.59 -7.49 -5.86
C ILE A 323 23.01 -6.66 -7.07
N SER A 324 22.10 -6.48 -8.03
CA SER A 324 22.22 -5.46 -9.09
C SER A 324 20.91 -4.70 -9.24
N ILE A 325 21.02 -3.41 -9.56
CA ILE A 325 19.92 -2.46 -9.57
C ILE A 325 20.07 -1.54 -10.78
N ASP A 326 19.06 -1.54 -11.65
CA ASP A 326 18.93 -0.57 -12.75
C ASP A 326 17.67 0.28 -12.52
N THR A 327 17.76 1.60 -12.67
CA THR A 327 16.65 2.55 -12.41
C THR A 327 16.34 3.36 -13.67
N GLY A 328 15.07 3.73 -13.87
CA GLY A 328 14.63 4.46 -15.07
C GLY A 328 14.59 3.61 -16.35
N LEU A 329 14.63 2.28 -16.20
CA LEU A 329 14.71 1.31 -17.31
C LEU A 329 13.54 1.38 -18.30
N LEU A 330 12.33 1.75 -17.84
CA LEU A 330 11.12 1.78 -18.67
C LEU A 330 10.84 3.20 -19.20
N PRO A 331 11.06 3.51 -20.50
CA PRO A 331 11.03 4.89 -21.03
C PRO A 331 9.67 5.60 -21.02
N ARG A 332 8.62 4.95 -20.51
CA ARG A 332 7.24 5.43 -20.46
C ARG A 332 6.57 5.26 -19.09
N ALA A 333 7.23 4.63 -18.12
CA ALA A 333 6.75 4.61 -16.74
C ALA A 333 6.95 5.99 -16.09
N HIS A 334 6.31 6.23 -14.93
CA HIS A 334 6.57 7.47 -14.21
C HIS A 334 7.83 7.31 -13.34
N GLY A 335 8.05 6.11 -12.80
CA GLY A 335 9.35 5.61 -12.38
C GLY A 335 9.44 4.09 -12.57
N SER A 336 10.65 3.53 -12.56
CA SER A 336 10.88 2.09 -12.71
C SER A 336 12.20 1.64 -12.13
N ALA A 337 12.25 0.38 -11.70
CA ALA A 337 13.47 -0.27 -11.23
C ALA A 337 13.49 -1.76 -11.63
N LEU A 338 14.67 -2.27 -12.01
CA LEU A 338 14.96 -3.69 -12.11
C LEU A 338 15.83 -4.06 -10.91
N PHE A 339 15.24 -4.74 -9.91
CA PHE A 339 15.96 -5.21 -8.74
C PHE A 339 16.26 -6.70 -8.90
N THR A 340 17.55 -7.07 -8.89
CA THR A 340 18.02 -8.45 -8.97
C THR A 340 18.83 -8.81 -7.73
N ARG A 341 18.52 -9.94 -7.09
CA ARG A 341 19.27 -10.49 -5.94
C ARG A 341 19.55 -11.98 -6.17
N GLY A 342 20.75 -12.29 -6.64
CA GLY A 342 21.05 -13.58 -7.26
C GLY A 342 20.05 -13.91 -8.38
N GLN A 343 19.55 -15.14 -8.41
CA GLN A 343 18.52 -15.59 -9.36
C GLN A 343 17.08 -15.24 -8.89
N THR A 344 16.88 -14.04 -8.36
CA THR A 344 15.56 -13.50 -8.02
C THR A 344 15.49 -12.08 -8.58
N GLN A 345 14.63 -11.85 -9.58
CA GLN A 345 14.56 -10.59 -10.32
C GLN A 345 13.12 -10.06 -10.37
N ALA A 346 12.94 -8.80 -10.00
CA ALA A 346 11.68 -8.08 -10.07
C ALA A 346 11.85 -6.81 -10.95
N LEU A 347 11.08 -6.73 -12.03
CA LEU A 347 10.89 -5.50 -12.79
C LEU A 347 9.69 -4.78 -12.21
N VAL A 348 9.93 -3.62 -11.60
CA VAL A 348 8.92 -2.84 -10.89
C VAL A 348 8.68 -1.51 -11.60
N ALA A 349 7.42 -1.18 -11.84
CA ALA A 349 6.97 0.07 -12.45
C ALA A 349 6.07 0.85 -11.50
N ALA A 350 6.29 2.17 -11.44
CA ALA A 350 5.45 3.12 -10.73
C ALA A 350 4.65 3.99 -11.71
N THR A 351 3.36 4.16 -11.40
CA THR A 351 2.43 5.05 -12.08
C THR A 351 1.78 5.97 -11.06
N LEU A 352 1.69 7.26 -11.42
CA LEU A 352 1.02 8.32 -10.66
C LEU A 352 -0.26 8.69 -11.42
N GLY A 353 -1.40 8.64 -10.73
CA GLY A 353 -2.73 8.99 -11.22
C GLY A 353 -3.37 10.12 -10.43
N THR A 354 -4.57 10.55 -10.82
CA THR A 354 -5.33 11.62 -10.17
C THR A 354 -6.26 11.05 -9.07
N ALA A 355 -7.02 11.92 -8.41
CA ALA A 355 -8.06 11.48 -7.47
C ALA A 355 -9.18 10.63 -8.12
N ASN A 356 -9.28 10.59 -9.45
CA ASN A 356 -10.22 9.72 -10.17
C ASN A 356 -9.73 8.27 -10.29
N ASP A 357 -8.42 8.02 -10.16
CA ASP A 357 -7.80 6.69 -10.29
C ASP A 357 -7.87 5.83 -9.02
N VAL A 358 -8.39 6.35 -7.91
CA VAL A 358 -8.45 5.65 -6.61
C VAL A 358 -9.28 4.36 -6.70
N GLN A 359 -8.80 3.28 -6.08
CA GLN A 359 -9.55 2.03 -6.00
C GLN A 359 -10.69 2.19 -4.99
N ARG A 360 -11.94 2.13 -5.45
CA ARG A 360 -13.12 2.05 -4.57
C ARG A 360 -13.27 0.65 -3.98
N LEU A 361 -13.51 0.58 -2.67
CA LEU A 361 -13.69 -0.65 -1.90
C LEU A 361 -15.10 -0.68 -1.29
N ASP A 362 -15.83 -1.75 -1.58
CA ASP A 362 -17.10 -2.08 -0.94
C ASP A 362 -16.82 -3.23 0.04
N SER A 363 -16.32 -2.91 1.25
CA SER A 363 -16.16 -3.89 2.35
C SER A 363 -17.47 -4.04 3.17
N ILE A 364 -17.52 -4.99 4.10
CA ILE A 364 -18.53 -5.04 5.17
C ILE A 364 -18.13 -4.25 6.42
N ASP A 365 -16.84 -4.05 6.66
CA ASP A 365 -16.32 -3.44 7.89
C ASP A 365 -16.70 -1.97 8.01
N GLU A 366 -16.81 -1.27 6.88
CA GLU A 366 -17.27 0.12 6.81
C GLU A 366 -18.74 0.25 6.37
N PRO A 367 -19.50 1.21 6.93
CA PRO A 367 -20.87 1.51 6.48
C PRO A 367 -20.94 1.99 5.03
N LYS A 368 -19.90 2.69 4.56
CA LYS A 368 -19.81 3.33 3.24
C LYS A 368 -18.97 2.49 2.27
N GLU A 369 -18.73 3.01 1.06
CA GLU A 369 -17.57 2.60 0.26
C GLU A 369 -16.38 3.45 0.69
N SER A 370 -15.20 2.85 0.82
CA SER A 370 -13.93 3.54 1.05
C SER A 370 -13.07 3.58 -0.22
N THR A 371 -11.95 4.30 -0.15
CA THR A 371 -11.05 4.52 -1.27
C THR A 371 -9.60 4.24 -0.89
N LYS A 372 -8.89 3.58 -1.80
CA LYS A 372 -7.50 3.17 -1.66
C LYS A 372 -6.66 3.87 -2.73
N SER A 373 -5.83 4.82 -2.29
CA SER A 373 -4.97 5.65 -3.15
C SER A 373 -3.62 4.99 -3.48
N PHE A 374 -3.13 4.06 -2.65
CA PHE A 374 -1.93 3.26 -2.93
C PHE A 374 -2.30 1.81 -3.26
N MET A 375 -1.73 1.27 -4.34
CA MET A 375 -1.98 -0.10 -4.81
C MET A 375 -0.69 -0.77 -5.26
N LEU A 376 -0.34 -1.95 -4.74
CA LEU A 376 0.78 -2.77 -5.23
C LEU A 376 0.30 -4.09 -5.82
N HIS A 377 0.38 -4.19 -7.15
CA HIS A 377 0.07 -5.40 -7.89
C HIS A 377 1.34 -6.25 -8.04
N TYR A 378 1.26 -7.54 -7.74
CA TYR A 378 2.36 -8.50 -7.85
C TYR A 378 1.97 -9.61 -8.82
N ASN A 379 2.80 -9.87 -9.82
CA ASN A 379 2.56 -10.85 -10.87
C ASN A 379 3.69 -11.90 -10.91
N PHE A 380 3.33 -13.18 -10.96
CA PHE A 380 4.27 -14.31 -10.91
C PHE A 380 4.11 -15.22 -12.14
N PRO A 381 4.55 -14.77 -13.33
CA PRO A 381 4.36 -15.53 -14.57
C PRO A 381 5.15 -16.85 -14.55
N PRO A 382 4.64 -17.94 -15.16
CA PRO A 382 5.28 -19.26 -15.10
C PRO A 382 6.73 -19.32 -15.62
N PHE A 383 7.11 -18.44 -16.56
CA PHE A 383 8.48 -18.38 -17.06
C PHE A 383 9.51 -18.00 -15.98
N SER A 384 9.11 -17.27 -14.93
CA SER A 384 10.00 -16.85 -13.82
C SER A 384 10.58 -18.02 -13.02
N THR A 385 9.98 -19.21 -13.15
CA THR A 385 10.44 -20.47 -12.55
C THR A 385 10.90 -21.49 -13.60
N GLY A 386 10.80 -21.17 -14.89
CA GLY A 386 11.09 -22.07 -16.01
C GLY A 386 9.96 -23.06 -16.33
N GLU A 387 8.73 -22.80 -15.87
CA GLU A 387 7.64 -23.78 -15.85
C GLU A 387 6.51 -23.43 -16.83
N VAL A 388 5.79 -24.44 -17.34
CA VAL A 388 4.62 -24.25 -18.22
C VAL A 388 3.34 -24.51 -17.40
N ARG A 389 2.51 -23.48 -17.23
CA ARG A 389 1.20 -23.57 -16.54
C ARG A 389 0.12 -22.73 -17.25
N PRO A 390 -1.16 -23.16 -17.24
CA PRO A 390 -2.26 -22.34 -17.75
C PRO A 390 -2.46 -21.07 -16.89
N VAL A 391 -2.40 -19.89 -17.50
CA VAL A 391 -2.76 -18.63 -16.84
C VAL A 391 -4.28 -18.53 -16.70
N ARG A 392 -4.78 -18.34 -15.48
CA ARG A 392 -6.23 -18.34 -15.15
C ARG A 392 -6.67 -17.11 -14.33
N GLY A 393 -5.88 -16.03 -14.41
CA GLY A 393 -5.98 -14.87 -13.51
C GLY A 393 -5.05 -15.00 -12.30
N THR A 394 -4.97 -13.93 -11.51
CA THR A 394 -4.08 -13.79 -10.35
C THR A 394 -4.39 -14.84 -9.28
N SER A 395 -3.36 -15.52 -8.78
CA SER A 395 -3.48 -16.54 -7.75
C SER A 395 -3.55 -15.95 -6.34
N ARG A 396 -4.02 -16.75 -5.37
CA ARG A 396 -3.97 -16.41 -3.94
C ARG A 396 -2.54 -16.11 -3.47
N ARG A 397 -1.51 -16.75 -4.04
CA ARG A 397 -0.12 -16.48 -3.65
C ARG A 397 0.34 -15.11 -4.12
N GLU A 398 -0.04 -14.70 -5.33
CA GLU A 398 0.29 -13.39 -5.87
C GLU A 398 -0.38 -12.26 -5.07
N ILE A 399 -1.66 -12.38 -4.73
CA ILE A 399 -2.37 -11.40 -3.87
C ILE A 399 -1.71 -11.30 -2.49
N GLY A 400 -1.37 -12.44 -1.86
CA GLY A 400 -0.67 -12.45 -0.57
C GLY A 400 0.75 -11.87 -0.62
N HIS A 401 1.49 -12.09 -1.71
CA HIS A 401 2.80 -11.49 -1.92
C HIS A 401 2.70 -9.97 -2.21
N GLY A 402 1.66 -9.56 -2.94
CA GLY A 402 1.34 -8.15 -3.21
C GLY A 402 1.03 -7.39 -1.92
N ASN A 403 0.04 -7.85 -1.14
CA ASN A 403 -0.33 -7.26 0.15
C ASN A 403 0.85 -7.14 1.13
N LEU A 404 1.71 -8.17 1.20
CA LEU A 404 2.93 -8.14 2.03
C LEU A 404 3.88 -7.01 1.61
N ALA A 405 4.10 -6.84 0.30
CA ALA A 405 4.94 -5.77 -0.22
C ALA A 405 4.27 -4.39 -0.15
N GLU A 406 2.93 -4.35 -0.26
CA GLU A 406 2.13 -3.14 -0.14
C GLU A 406 2.23 -2.56 1.28
N ARG A 407 1.89 -3.35 2.32
CA ARG A 407 1.98 -2.93 3.72
C ARG A 407 3.40 -2.47 4.10
N ALA A 408 4.42 -3.14 3.58
CA ALA A 408 5.82 -2.76 3.79
C ALA A 408 6.18 -1.36 3.25
N VAL A 409 5.60 -0.95 2.12
CA VAL A 409 5.90 0.32 1.44
C VAL A 409 4.94 1.43 1.86
N GLN A 410 3.68 1.09 2.18
CA GLN A 410 2.65 2.02 2.62
C GLN A 410 3.08 2.82 3.87
N ALA A 411 3.81 2.18 4.78
CA ALA A 411 4.29 2.77 6.03
C ALA A 411 5.23 3.97 5.88
N VAL A 412 5.86 4.16 4.71
CA VAL A 412 6.78 5.29 4.44
C VAL A 412 6.24 6.29 3.40
N LEU A 413 4.99 6.14 2.96
CA LEU A 413 4.41 7.04 1.97
C LEU A 413 4.14 8.44 2.59
N PRO A 414 4.27 9.52 1.79
CA PRO A 414 3.81 10.83 2.22
C PRO A 414 2.28 10.84 2.42
N PRO A 415 1.75 11.69 3.32
CA PRO A 415 0.31 11.96 3.40
C PRO A 415 -0.25 12.40 2.04
N PHE A 416 -1.47 12.00 1.72
CA PHE A 416 -2.11 12.36 0.45
C PHE A 416 -2.30 13.88 0.29
N GLU A 417 -2.38 14.62 1.39
CA GLU A 417 -2.45 16.09 1.40
C GLU A 417 -1.13 16.75 0.97
N GLU A 418 0.01 16.12 1.25
CA GLU A 418 1.34 16.57 0.84
C GLU A 418 1.69 16.10 -0.59
N PHE A 419 1.21 14.91 -0.97
CA PHE A 419 1.44 14.31 -2.29
C PHE A 419 0.13 13.72 -2.87
N PRO A 420 -0.73 14.55 -3.48
CA PRO A 420 -2.11 14.19 -3.87
C PRO A 420 -2.22 13.32 -5.13
N TYR A 421 -1.39 12.29 -5.23
CA TYR A 421 -1.35 11.34 -6.33
C TYR A 421 -1.87 9.98 -5.91
N THR A 422 -2.71 9.37 -6.75
CA THR A 422 -2.95 7.93 -6.68
C THR A 422 -1.68 7.21 -7.14
N LEU A 423 -1.17 6.29 -6.32
CA LEU A 423 0.08 5.57 -6.55
C LEU A 423 -0.20 4.11 -6.87
N ARG A 424 0.13 3.70 -8.11
CA ARG A 424 0.04 2.29 -8.53
C ARG A 424 1.42 1.73 -8.84
N ILE A 425 1.81 0.71 -8.08
CA ILE A 425 2.98 -0.12 -8.31
C ILE A 425 2.56 -1.42 -9.01
N VAL A 426 3.38 -1.88 -9.95
CA VAL A 426 3.31 -3.23 -10.52
C VAL A 426 4.69 -3.87 -10.43
N SER A 427 4.78 -5.05 -9.82
CA SER A 427 5.99 -5.88 -9.76
C SER A 427 5.80 -7.12 -10.63
N GLU A 428 6.45 -7.14 -11.79
CA GLU A 428 6.60 -8.32 -12.65
C GLU A 428 7.82 -9.13 -12.19
N ILE A 429 7.62 -10.36 -11.71
CA ILE A 429 8.74 -11.24 -11.35
C ILE A 429 9.27 -11.92 -12.61
N LEU A 430 10.53 -11.65 -12.95
CA LEU A 430 11.20 -12.16 -14.14
C LEU A 430 12.02 -13.44 -13.87
N GLU A 431 12.59 -13.55 -12.67
CA GLU A 431 13.27 -14.77 -12.18
C GLU A 431 12.93 -15.03 -10.70
N SER A 432 12.84 -16.30 -10.30
CA SER A 432 12.61 -16.69 -8.91
C SER A 432 13.40 -17.93 -8.45
N ASN A 433 14.33 -17.69 -7.52
CA ASN A 433 15.09 -18.68 -6.78
C ASN A 433 15.26 -18.27 -5.30
N GLY A 434 14.20 -17.72 -4.70
CA GLY A 434 14.20 -17.14 -3.36
C GLY A 434 13.04 -16.16 -3.22
N SER A 435 12.96 -15.41 -2.12
CA SER A 435 11.81 -14.50 -1.91
C SER A 435 11.77 -13.35 -2.92
N SER A 436 10.85 -13.50 -3.87
CA SER A 436 10.50 -12.49 -4.86
C SER A 436 9.56 -11.41 -4.31
N SER A 437 8.75 -11.68 -3.27
CA SER A 437 7.97 -10.62 -2.58
C SER A 437 8.89 -9.60 -1.90
N MET A 438 10.00 -10.04 -1.31
CA MET A 438 11.00 -9.14 -0.75
C MET A 438 11.82 -8.40 -1.83
N ALA A 439 11.96 -8.96 -3.03
CA ALA A 439 12.50 -8.23 -4.18
C ALA A 439 11.52 -7.15 -4.68
N SER A 440 10.21 -7.41 -4.65
CA SER A 440 9.17 -6.42 -4.95
C SER A 440 9.19 -5.22 -4.00
N VAL A 441 9.46 -5.43 -2.70
CA VAL A 441 9.62 -4.32 -1.74
C VAL A 441 10.77 -3.40 -2.16
N CYS A 442 11.97 -3.96 -2.35
CA CYS A 442 13.14 -3.18 -2.75
C CYS A 442 12.91 -2.46 -4.09
N GLY A 443 12.37 -3.17 -5.08
CA GLY A 443 12.05 -2.61 -6.39
C GLY A 443 10.94 -1.55 -6.36
N ALA A 444 9.97 -1.66 -5.46
CA ALA A 444 8.93 -0.65 -5.27
C ALA A 444 9.49 0.63 -4.62
N SER A 445 10.31 0.50 -3.58
CA SER A 445 11.03 1.63 -2.97
C SER A 445 11.88 2.36 -4.01
N LEU A 446 12.60 1.63 -4.86
CA LEU A 446 13.39 2.20 -5.95
C LEU A 446 12.50 2.83 -7.05
N ALA A 447 11.42 2.17 -7.47
CA ALA A 447 10.52 2.72 -8.50
C ALA A 447 9.79 3.99 -8.04
N LEU A 448 9.52 4.15 -6.74
CA LEU A 448 8.96 5.36 -6.13
C LEU A 448 9.97 6.51 -6.10
N TYR A 449 11.22 6.26 -5.69
CA TYR A 449 12.30 7.24 -5.82
C TYR A 449 12.54 7.63 -7.29
N ASP A 450 12.53 6.66 -8.20
CA ASP A 450 12.71 6.88 -9.65
C ASP A 450 11.54 7.67 -10.27
N ALA A 451 10.36 7.65 -9.63
CA ALA A 451 9.21 8.46 -10.00
C ALA A 451 9.21 9.88 -9.40
N GLY A 452 10.10 10.16 -8.44
CA GLY A 452 10.12 11.40 -7.67
C GLY A 452 9.06 11.48 -6.57
N VAL A 453 8.57 10.34 -6.06
CA VAL A 453 7.66 10.31 -4.91
C VAL A 453 8.45 10.54 -3.62
N PRO A 454 8.08 11.51 -2.77
CA PRO A 454 8.80 11.84 -1.54
C PRO A 454 8.44 10.85 -0.41
N ILE A 455 8.82 9.58 -0.56
CA ILE A 455 8.73 8.60 0.52
C ILE A 455 9.78 8.89 1.59
N GLN A 456 9.41 8.71 2.86
CA GLN A 456 10.18 9.16 4.02
C GLN A 456 11.57 8.51 4.10
N ALA A 457 11.65 7.21 3.81
CA ALA A 457 12.88 6.43 3.78
C ALA A 457 12.80 5.30 2.74
N ALA A 458 13.95 4.74 2.37
CA ALA A 458 14.02 3.54 1.54
C ALA A 458 13.62 2.30 2.35
N VAL A 459 12.85 1.39 1.74
CA VAL A 459 12.39 0.15 2.37
C VAL A 459 13.00 -1.06 1.65
N ALA A 460 13.69 -1.92 2.39
CA ALA A 460 14.21 -3.18 1.89
C ALA A 460 13.51 -4.37 2.52
N GLY A 461 13.35 -5.44 1.73
CA GLY A 461 12.87 -6.73 2.20
C GLY A 461 13.98 -7.79 2.27
N VAL A 462 14.11 -8.49 3.39
CA VAL A 462 14.92 -9.71 3.54
C VAL A 462 14.02 -10.90 3.83
N ALA A 463 14.39 -12.07 3.28
CA ALA A 463 13.75 -13.33 3.62
C ALA A 463 14.76 -14.24 4.30
N MET A 464 14.28 -14.95 5.32
CA MET A 464 15.07 -15.61 6.34
C MET A 464 14.52 -17.01 6.55
N GLY A 465 15.37 -17.95 6.95
CA GLY A 465 14.95 -19.31 7.28
C GLY A 465 15.65 -19.86 8.52
N LEU A 466 15.12 -20.97 9.04
CA LEU A 466 15.70 -21.75 10.11
C LEU A 466 15.78 -23.22 9.69
N ILE A 467 16.90 -23.87 9.98
CA ILE A 467 17.02 -25.34 9.97
C ILE A 467 17.40 -25.75 11.40
N LYS A 468 16.74 -26.76 11.97
CA LYS A 468 16.92 -27.24 13.35
C LYS A 468 16.83 -28.77 13.41
N GLU A 469 17.86 -29.43 13.93
CA GLU A 469 17.88 -30.88 14.16
C GLU A 469 18.32 -31.19 15.60
N GLY A 470 17.36 -31.63 16.41
CA GLY A 470 17.53 -31.75 17.86
C GLY A 470 17.91 -30.40 18.48
N ASN A 471 19.17 -30.31 18.93
CA ASN A 471 19.75 -29.11 19.54
C ASN A 471 20.61 -28.27 18.58
N LYS A 472 20.97 -28.79 17.39
CA LYS A 472 21.64 -27.99 16.35
C LYS A 472 20.62 -27.11 15.65
N TYR A 473 21.00 -25.89 15.28
CA TYR A 473 20.24 -25.07 14.33
C TYR A 473 21.15 -24.12 13.55
N ALA A 474 20.62 -23.58 12.45
CA ALA A 474 21.24 -22.52 11.66
C ALA A 474 20.16 -21.56 11.15
N ILE A 475 20.41 -20.26 11.32
CA ILE A 475 19.55 -19.18 10.79
C ILE A 475 20.14 -18.70 9.46
N LEU A 476 19.32 -18.69 8.41
CA LEU A 476 19.73 -18.40 7.04
C LEU A 476 19.23 -17.03 6.59
N THR A 477 20.12 -16.15 6.14
CA THR A 477 19.81 -14.86 5.52
C THR A 477 19.67 -15.02 4.00
N ASP A 478 18.67 -14.36 3.41
CA ASP A 478 18.36 -14.38 1.97
C ASP A 478 18.27 -15.80 1.41
N ILE A 479 17.22 -16.51 1.84
CA ILE A 479 16.97 -17.91 1.50
C ILE A 479 16.65 -18.15 0.01
N LEU A 480 17.17 -19.27 -0.50
CA LEU A 480 16.82 -19.84 -1.78
C LEU A 480 15.45 -20.53 -1.74
N GLY A 481 14.82 -20.73 -2.89
CA GLY A 481 13.56 -21.51 -2.97
C GLY A 481 13.69 -22.96 -2.51
N THR A 482 14.89 -23.55 -2.61
CA THR A 482 15.20 -24.86 -2.01
C THR A 482 15.25 -24.81 -0.48
N GLU A 483 15.78 -23.74 0.09
CA GLU A 483 15.91 -23.59 1.55
C GLU A 483 14.54 -23.26 2.20
N ASP A 484 13.69 -22.50 1.50
CA ASP A 484 12.28 -22.21 1.84
C ASP A 484 11.45 -23.50 2.02
N HIS A 485 11.59 -24.45 1.09
CA HIS A 485 10.89 -25.74 1.11
C HIS A 485 11.34 -26.65 2.26
N LEU A 486 12.61 -26.56 2.67
CA LEU A 486 13.25 -27.52 3.59
C LEU A 486 13.46 -26.98 5.01
N GLY A 487 13.31 -25.66 5.19
CA GLY A 487 13.44 -24.98 6.47
C GLY A 487 12.23 -25.15 7.38
N ASP A 488 12.51 -25.23 8.69
CA ASP A 488 11.57 -25.45 9.78
C ASP A 488 10.79 -24.18 10.17
N MET A 489 11.32 -23.02 9.78
CA MET A 489 10.63 -21.73 9.77
C MET A 489 11.12 -20.94 8.57
N ASP A 490 10.22 -20.22 7.89
CA ASP A 490 10.53 -19.25 6.85
C ASP A 490 9.82 -17.93 7.13
N PHE A 491 10.58 -16.84 7.22
CA PHE A 491 10.05 -15.53 7.58
C PHE A 491 10.63 -14.40 6.73
N LYS A 492 9.90 -13.31 6.65
CA LYS A 492 10.10 -12.21 5.71
C LYS A 492 9.97 -10.93 6.53
N VAL A 493 11.00 -10.10 6.51
CA VAL A 493 11.06 -8.84 7.26
C VAL A 493 11.35 -7.72 6.28
N ALA A 494 10.46 -6.75 6.24
CA ALA A 494 10.58 -5.54 5.45
C ALA A 494 10.63 -4.31 6.37
N GLY A 495 11.38 -3.28 5.97
CA GLY A 495 11.55 -2.09 6.77
C GLY A 495 12.68 -1.19 6.30
N THR A 496 12.92 -0.16 7.10
CA THR A 496 13.90 0.91 6.88
C THR A 496 15.17 0.65 7.69
N ALA A 497 16.00 1.68 7.88
CA ALA A 497 17.12 1.64 8.80
C ALA A 497 16.64 1.59 10.28
N GLU A 498 15.63 2.40 10.62
CA GLU A 498 15.15 2.57 11.98
C GLU A 498 14.44 1.28 12.47
N GLY A 499 13.44 0.80 11.70
CA GLY A 499 12.61 -0.33 12.13
C GLY A 499 11.95 -1.14 11.02
N ILE A 500 10.97 -1.95 11.45
CA ILE A 500 10.20 -2.89 10.65
C ILE A 500 8.92 -2.20 10.18
N THR A 501 8.61 -2.31 8.90
CA THR A 501 7.33 -1.87 8.31
C THR A 501 6.40 -3.02 7.97
N SER A 502 6.92 -4.24 7.77
CA SER A 502 6.09 -5.45 7.63
C SER A 502 6.84 -6.72 7.98
N ILE A 503 6.10 -7.70 8.51
CA ILE A 503 6.60 -9.02 8.88
C ILE A 503 5.61 -10.11 8.49
N GLN A 504 6.12 -11.22 7.97
CA GLN A 504 5.37 -12.45 7.75
C GLN A 504 6.25 -13.65 8.17
N MET A 505 5.70 -14.59 8.92
CA MET A 505 6.43 -15.74 9.47
C MET A 505 5.57 -16.99 9.32
N ASP A 506 6.18 -18.07 8.86
CA ASP A 506 5.61 -19.42 8.78
C ASP A 506 6.50 -20.35 9.60
N ILE A 507 5.96 -20.99 10.64
CA ILE A 507 6.67 -21.94 11.49
C ILE A 507 6.09 -23.34 11.24
N LYS A 508 6.93 -24.24 10.74
CA LYS A 508 6.57 -25.61 10.36
C LYS A 508 6.81 -26.63 11.50
N VAL A 509 7.53 -26.24 12.56
CA VAL A 509 7.87 -27.09 13.72
C VAL A 509 7.39 -26.51 15.04
N GLN A 510 6.97 -27.36 15.98
CA GLN A 510 6.55 -26.94 17.32
C GLN A 510 7.76 -26.58 18.21
N GLY A 511 7.57 -25.64 19.13
CA GLY A 511 8.53 -25.34 20.19
C GLY A 511 9.76 -24.55 19.72
N LEU A 512 9.54 -23.48 18.96
CA LEU A 512 10.56 -22.44 18.76
C LEU A 512 10.51 -21.44 19.93
N ALA A 513 11.67 -21.22 20.56
CA ALA A 513 11.78 -20.30 21.70
C ALA A 513 11.80 -18.83 21.24
N LEU A 514 11.22 -17.93 22.06
CA LEU A 514 11.27 -16.48 21.84
C LEU A 514 12.70 -15.92 21.71
N SER A 515 13.68 -16.51 22.41
CA SER A 515 15.09 -16.16 22.26
C SER A 515 15.64 -16.42 20.85
N LEU A 516 15.25 -17.54 20.23
CA LEU A 516 15.66 -17.89 18.87
C LEU A 516 14.97 -16.98 17.82
N MET A 517 13.73 -16.56 18.08
CA MET A 517 13.09 -15.53 17.25
C MET A 517 13.77 -14.15 17.41
N THR A 518 14.29 -13.83 18.59
CA THR A 518 15.05 -12.59 18.84
C THR A 518 16.37 -12.59 18.06
N GLU A 519 17.13 -13.68 18.12
CA GLU A 519 18.35 -13.88 17.33
C GLU A 519 18.08 -13.80 15.82
N ALA A 520 17.01 -14.46 15.36
CA ALA A 520 16.63 -14.47 13.95
C ALA A 520 16.22 -13.07 13.45
N LEU A 521 15.50 -12.28 14.26
CA LEU A 521 15.17 -10.89 13.94
C LEU A 521 16.40 -9.97 13.92
N ALA A 522 17.37 -10.18 14.82
CA ALA A 522 18.64 -9.45 14.79
C ALA A 522 19.43 -9.73 13.50
N GLN A 523 19.58 -11.00 13.11
CA GLN A 523 20.21 -11.38 11.85
C GLN A 523 19.42 -10.87 10.61
N ALA A 524 18.09 -10.76 10.73
CA ALA A 524 17.26 -10.12 9.71
C ALA A 524 17.52 -8.61 9.60
N LYS A 525 17.75 -7.90 10.71
CA LYS A 525 18.12 -6.48 10.70
C LYS A 525 19.46 -6.27 9.96
N GLU A 526 20.47 -7.08 10.26
CA GLU A 526 21.76 -7.04 9.54
C GLU A 526 21.59 -7.25 8.02
N GLY A 527 20.80 -8.26 7.63
CA GLY A 527 20.48 -8.52 6.22
C GLY A 527 19.73 -7.36 5.55
N ARG A 528 18.73 -6.78 6.22
CA ARG A 528 17.95 -5.63 5.76
C ARG A 528 18.83 -4.40 5.55
N LEU A 529 19.66 -4.06 6.54
CA LEU A 529 20.60 -2.93 6.48
C LEU A 529 21.64 -3.08 5.36
N HIS A 530 22.15 -4.29 5.12
CA HIS A 530 23.04 -4.54 3.99
C HIS A 530 22.34 -4.30 2.63
N ILE A 531 21.09 -4.76 2.47
CA ILE A 531 20.32 -4.54 1.23
C ILE A 531 20.03 -3.05 1.02
N LEU A 532 19.66 -2.31 2.07
CA LEU A 532 19.53 -0.84 2.02
C LEU A 532 20.86 -0.18 1.62
N GLY A 533 21.98 -0.67 2.14
CA GLY A 533 23.32 -0.22 1.78
C GLY A 533 23.65 -0.39 0.30
N GLU A 534 23.17 -1.43 -0.37
CA GLU A 534 23.29 -1.58 -1.84
C GLU A 534 22.29 -0.69 -2.60
N MET A 535 21.05 -0.56 -2.11
CA MET A 535 20.03 0.32 -2.72
C MET A 535 20.45 1.79 -2.72
N ASN A 536 21.02 2.28 -1.62
CA ASN A 536 21.45 3.67 -1.46
C ASN A 536 22.64 4.04 -2.38
N LYS A 537 23.39 3.07 -2.90
CA LYS A 537 24.43 3.28 -3.93
C LYS A 537 23.83 3.50 -5.31
N ALA A 538 22.66 2.91 -5.59
CA ALA A 538 21.97 3.07 -6.87
C ALA A 538 21.19 4.39 -6.92
N MET A 539 20.47 4.75 -5.85
CA MET A 539 19.86 6.07 -5.68
C MET A 539 19.86 6.49 -4.21
N ALA A 540 20.33 7.72 -3.95
CA ALA A 540 20.40 8.30 -2.60
C ALA A 540 19.09 8.94 -2.12
N GLY A 541 18.03 8.98 -2.95
CA GLY A 541 16.75 9.59 -2.64
C GLY A 541 15.84 9.76 -3.87
N PRO A 542 14.67 10.40 -3.74
CA PRO A 542 13.76 10.67 -4.84
C PRO A 542 14.36 11.59 -5.91
N LYS A 543 13.94 11.44 -7.17
CA LYS A 543 14.22 12.45 -8.22
C LYS A 543 13.55 13.78 -7.88
N ALA A 544 14.27 14.88 -8.07
CA ALA A 544 13.76 16.24 -7.86
C ALA A 544 12.62 16.65 -8.81
N GLU A 545 12.48 15.98 -9.96
CA GLU A 545 11.38 16.18 -10.89
C GLU A 545 10.67 14.86 -11.22
N LEU A 546 9.32 14.88 -11.16
CA LEU A 546 8.48 13.78 -11.66
C LEU A 546 8.68 13.59 -13.17
N SER A 547 8.41 12.38 -13.67
CA SER A 547 8.42 12.09 -15.11
C SER A 547 7.58 13.11 -15.94
N PRO A 548 8.01 13.49 -17.16
CA PRO A 548 7.24 14.36 -18.05
C PRO A 548 5.95 13.70 -18.56
N PHE A 549 5.77 12.38 -18.35
CA PHE A 549 4.54 11.66 -18.65
C PHE A 549 3.59 11.57 -17.46
N ALA A 550 4.06 11.87 -16.25
CA ALA A 550 3.19 11.95 -15.08
C ALA A 550 2.23 13.14 -15.19
N PRO A 551 0.98 13.01 -14.71
CA PRO A 551 0.12 14.17 -14.52
C PRO A 551 0.82 15.15 -13.58
N ARG A 552 0.69 16.45 -13.84
CA ARG A 552 1.10 17.51 -12.93
C ARG A 552 -0.13 18.09 -12.28
N ILE A 553 -0.23 17.92 -10.97
CA ILE A 553 -1.31 18.41 -10.13
C ILE A 553 -0.94 19.80 -9.58
N VAL A 554 -1.86 20.75 -9.69
CA VAL A 554 -1.76 22.09 -9.09
C VAL A 554 -3.09 22.42 -8.43
N THR A 555 -3.04 22.80 -7.15
CA THR A 555 -4.20 23.32 -6.42
C THR A 555 -4.33 24.83 -6.58
N VAL A 556 -5.57 25.32 -6.58
CA VAL A 556 -5.93 26.73 -6.62
C VAL A 556 -7.07 26.94 -5.63
N GLN A 557 -6.82 27.67 -4.55
CA GLN A 557 -7.88 28.10 -3.64
C GLN A 557 -8.76 29.15 -4.33
N ILE A 558 -10.08 28.96 -4.27
CA ILE A 558 -11.08 29.94 -4.66
C ILE A 558 -11.99 30.26 -3.47
N SER A 559 -12.79 31.32 -3.58
CA SER A 559 -13.87 31.60 -2.63
C SER A 559 -14.96 30.51 -2.73
N PRO A 560 -15.48 29.95 -1.62
CA PRO A 560 -16.55 28.96 -1.66
C PRO A 560 -17.81 29.43 -2.41
N GLU A 561 -18.10 30.74 -2.39
CA GLU A 561 -19.20 31.34 -3.17
C GLU A 561 -19.04 31.12 -4.68
N LYS A 562 -17.80 30.95 -5.16
CA LYS A 562 -17.45 30.77 -6.58
C LYS A 562 -17.40 29.32 -7.06
N ILE A 563 -17.61 28.34 -6.19
CA ILE A 563 -17.73 26.91 -6.58
C ILE A 563 -18.90 26.74 -7.58
N GLY A 564 -20.03 27.41 -7.33
CA GLY A 564 -21.21 27.38 -8.20
C GLY A 564 -20.96 27.93 -9.61
N ASP A 565 -20.20 29.02 -9.72
CA ASP A 565 -19.82 29.64 -11.01
C ASP A 565 -18.87 28.74 -11.80
N LEU A 566 -17.87 28.14 -11.13
CA LEU A 566 -16.89 27.25 -11.74
C LEU A 566 -17.49 25.93 -12.25
N ILE A 567 -18.36 25.30 -11.45
CA ILE A 567 -19.10 24.09 -11.89
C ILE A 567 -20.08 24.47 -13.01
N GLY A 568 -20.85 25.53 -12.78
CA GLY A 568 -21.89 26.02 -13.68
C GLY A 568 -23.10 25.07 -13.83
N PRO A 569 -24.12 25.48 -14.60
CA PRO A 569 -25.35 24.71 -14.74
C PRO A 569 -25.11 23.27 -15.22
N LYS A 570 -25.47 22.28 -14.37
CA LYS A 570 -25.24 20.84 -14.59
C LYS A 570 -23.77 20.45 -14.84
N GLY A 571 -22.81 21.20 -14.31
CA GLY A 571 -21.38 20.94 -14.53
C GLY A 571 -20.87 21.37 -15.91
N LYS A 572 -21.63 22.18 -16.66
CA LYS A 572 -21.25 22.57 -18.03
C LYS A 572 -19.94 23.38 -18.08
N THR A 573 -19.71 24.27 -17.12
CA THR A 573 -18.54 25.15 -17.12
C THR A 573 -17.27 24.35 -16.87
N ILE A 574 -17.22 23.58 -15.77
CA ILE A 574 -16.08 22.73 -15.42
C ILE A 574 -15.82 21.65 -16.47
N ARG A 575 -16.85 21.11 -17.15
CA ARG A 575 -16.64 20.20 -18.30
C ARG A 575 -16.06 20.91 -19.52
N GLY A 576 -16.55 22.11 -19.85
CA GLY A 576 -16.00 22.90 -20.96
C GLY A 576 -14.50 23.20 -20.81
N ILE A 577 -14.02 23.48 -19.58
CA ILE A 577 -12.58 23.65 -19.30
C ILE A 577 -11.83 22.35 -19.57
N GLN A 578 -12.34 21.21 -19.11
CA GLN A 578 -11.71 19.89 -19.31
C GLN A 578 -11.69 19.49 -20.79
N ASP A 579 -12.81 19.68 -21.51
CA ASP A 579 -12.95 19.42 -22.95
C ASP A 579 -12.02 20.29 -23.82
N GLU A 580 -11.78 21.57 -23.43
CA GLU A 580 -10.91 22.49 -24.18
C GLU A 580 -9.41 22.32 -23.87
N THR A 581 -9.07 21.96 -22.63
CA THR A 581 -7.66 21.92 -22.18
C THR A 581 -7.06 20.53 -22.13
N GLY A 582 -7.87 19.47 -22.01
CA GLY A 582 -7.41 18.11 -21.73
C GLY A 582 -6.89 17.91 -20.29
N ALA A 583 -7.10 18.88 -19.40
CA ALA A 583 -6.89 18.70 -17.95
C ALA A 583 -8.12 18.05 -17.30
N GLU A 584 -7.92 17.35 -16.18
CA GLU A 584 -8.98 17.01 -15.24
C GLU A 584 -9.11 18.12 -14.19
N LEU A 585 -10.35 18.42 -13.78
CA LEU A 585 -10.63 19.40 -12.74
C LEU A 585 -11.62 18.83 -11.71
N SER A 586 -11.22 18.86 -10.43
CA SER A 586 -12.11 18.67 -9.29
C SER A 586 -12.12 19.92 -8.41
N VAL A 587 -13.18 20.09 -7.62
CA VAL A 587 -13.32 21.14 -6.61
C VAL A 587 -14.07 20.57 -5.42
N ASP A 588 -13.63 20.90 -4.20
CA ASP A 588 -14.29 20.49 -2.96
C ASP A 588 -15.18 21.61 -2.37
N ASP A 589 -15.90 21.29 -1.29
CA ASP A 589 -16.77 22.22 -0.59
C ASP A 589 -16.01 23.35 0.14
N SER A 590 -14.68 23.26 0.26
CA SER A 590 -13.83 24.33 0.81
C SER A 590 -13.40 25.37 -0.24
N GLY A 591 -13.62 25.09 -1.52
CA GLY A 591 -13.14 25.90 -2.64
C GLY A 591 -11.70 25.56 -3.06
N LEU A 592 -11.17 24.39 -2.72
CA LEU A 592 -9.89 23.92 -3.24
C LEU A 592 -10.10 23.29 -4.62
N VAL A 593 -9.69 23.99 -5.68
CA VAL A 593 -9.74 23.48 -7.06
C VAL A 593 -8.45 22.72 -7.35
N THR A 594 -8.55 21.42 -7.65
CA THR A 594 -7.43 20.58 -8.04
C THR A 594 -7.43 20.41 -9.55
N ILE A 595 -6.35 20.84 -10.21
CA ILE A 595 -6.17 20.81 -11.66
C ILE A 595 -5.04 19.82 -11.99
N ALA A 596 -5.33 18.78 -12.77
CA ALA A 596 -4.37 17.76 -13.16
C ALA A 596 -4.24 17.66 -14.68
N ALA A 597 -3.02 17.73 -15.24
CA ALA A 597 -2.82 17.50 -16.67
C ALA A 597 -1.45 16.88 -17.00
N VAL A 598 -1.38 16.10 -18.08
CA VAL A 598 -0.10 15.61 -18.63
C VAL A 598 0.49 16.69 -19.53
N GLY A 599 1.44 17.47 -18.99
CA GLY A 599 2.13 18.55 -19.68
C GLY A 599 1.71 19.96 -19.23
N GLY A 600 2.68 20.88 -19.18
CA GLY A 600 2.53 22.19 -18.55
C GLY A 600 1.51 23.12 -19.21
N GLU A 601 1.44 23.15 -20.55
CA GLU A 601 0.55 24.09 -21.27
C GLU A 601 -0.94 23.83 -21.02
N ALA A 602 -1.34 22.57 -20.83
CA ALA A 602 -2.71 22.19 -20.55
C ALA A 602 -3.12 22.66 -19.14
N MET A 603 -2.31 22.34 -18.13
CA MET A 603 -2.51 22.77 -16.74
C MET A 603 -2.48 24.30 -16.59
N GLN A 604 -1.57 24.99 -17.30
CA GLN A 604 -1.50 26.47 -17.26
C GLN A 604 -2.74 27.12 -17.90
N ARG A 605 -3.24 26.61 -19.04
CA ARG A 605 -4.50 27.11 -19.63
C ARG A 605 -5.70 26.81 -18.75
N ALA A 606 -5.82 25.61 -18.20
CA ALA A 606 -6.88 25.26 -17.25
C ALA A 606 -6.87 26.18 -16.02
N ARG A 607 -5.69 26.42 -15.43
CA ARG A 607 -5.52 27.37 -14.32
C ARG A 607 -5.95 28.80 -14.68
N GLN A 608 -5.59 29.29 -15.88
CA GLN A 608 -6.01 30.61 -16.35
C GLN A 608 -7.54 30.69 -16.53
N MET A 609 -8.18 29.64 -17.06
CA MET A 609 -9.64 29.58 -17.22
C MET A 609 -10.37 29.55 -15.87
N VAL A 610 -9.89 28.75 -14.91
CA VAL A 610 -10.40 28.76 -13.53
C VAL A 610 -10.29 30.15 -12.93
N GLN A 611 -9.08 30.74 -12.94
CA GLN A 611 -8.81 32.06 -12.38
C GLN A 611 -9.65 33.16 -13.05
N ALA A 612 -9.91 33.09 -14.36
CA ALA A 612 -10.75 34.07 -15.06
C ALA A 612 -12.25 33.99 -14.70
N ILE A 613 -12.72 32.85 -14.21
CA ILE A 613 -14.11 32.64 -13.75
C ILE A 613 -14.25 32.98 -12.26
N THR A 614 -13.22 32.69 -11.47
CA THR A 614 -13.25 32.82 -10.00
C THR A 614 -12.54 34.07 -9.47
N ALA A 615 -12.01 34.93 -10.34
CA ALA A 615 -11.44 36.22 -9.98
C ALA A 615 -12.45 37.10 -9.24
N GLU A 616 -12.07 37.59 -8.07
CA GLU A 616 -12.82 38.62 -7.36
C GLU A 616 -12.35 40.01 -7.78
N PRO A 617 -13.26 40.98 -7.98
CA PRO A 617 -12.90 42.31 -8.45
C PRO A 617 -12.25 43.12 -7.32
N VAL A 618 -11.01 43.54 -7.54
CA VAL A 618 -10.14 44.18 -6.55
C VAL A 618 -10.48 45.67 -6.44
N VAL A 619 -10.79 46.12 -5.22
CA VAL A 619 -11.06 47.54 -4.96
C VAL A 619 -9.80 48.36 -5.25
N GLY A 620 -9.92 49.34 -6.14
CA GLY A 620 -8.82 50.16 -6.63
C GLY A 620 -8.33 49.83 -8.05
N GLU A 621 -8.67 48.66 -8.61
CA GLU A 621 -8.30 48.30 -9.99
C GLU A 621 -9.16 48.98 -11.06
N ILE A 622 -8.68 48.92 -12.30
CA ILE A 622 -9.27 49.52 -13.50
C ILE A 622 -9.68 48.40 -14.46
N TYR A 623 -10.97 48.29 -14.70
CA TYR A 623 -11.56 47.31 -15.63
C TYR A 623 -12.06 48.02 -16.90
N GLU A 624 -12.08 47.31 -18.02
CA GLU A 624 -12.73 47.78 -19.25
C GLU A 624 -13.85 46.81 -19.66
N GLY A 625 -15.08 47.31 -19.74
CA GLY A 625 -16.27 46.48 -19.88
C GLY A 625 -17.36 47.10 -20.74
N PRO A 626 -18.27 46.30 -21.32
CA PRO A 626 -19.44 46.79 -22.02
C PRO A 626 -20.52 47.27 -21.03
N VAL A 627 -21.20 48.36 -21.36
CA VAL A 627 -22.40 48.82 -20.65
C VAL A 627 -23.56 47.86 -20.94
N ARG A 628 -23.93 47.03 -19.96
CA ARG A 628 -25.02 46.05 -20.06
C ARG A 628 -26.40 46.71 -20.05
N SER A 629 -26.57 47.77 -19.25
CA SER A 629 -27.79 48.59 -19.24
C SER A 629 -27.54 50.00 -18.68
N THR A 630 -28.40 50.95 -19.03
CA THR A 630 -28.43 52.30 -18.45
C THR A 630 -29.74 52.51 -17.69
N THR A 631 -29.70 53.37 -16.68
CA THR A 631 -30.84 53.77 -15.86
C THR A 631 -30.72 55.24 -15.48
N ALA A 632 -31.81 55.86 -15.02
CA ALA A 632 -31.84 57.28 -14.62
C ALA A 632 -30.86 57.65 -13.48
N PHE A 633 -30.32 56.69 -12.73
CA PHE A 633 -29.36 56.92 -11.65
C PHE A 633 -27.93 56.38 -11.94
N GLY A 634 -27.71 55.71 -13.06
CA GLY A 634 -26.38 55.18 -13.42
C GLY A 634 -26.38 54.09 -14.50
N ALA A 635 -25.19 53.64 -14.86
CA ALA A 635 -24.96 52.58 -15.85
C ALA A 635 -24.39 51.32 -15.21
N PHE A 636 -24.89 50.15 -15.63
CA PHE A 636 -24.32 48.86 -15.26
C PHE A 636 -23.27 48.45 -16.29
N VAL A 637 -22.04 48.21 -15.82
CA VAL A 637 -20.89 47.82 -16.64
C VAL A 637 -20.43 46.44 -16.19
N GLU A 638 -20.33 45.51 -17.13
CA GLU A 638 -19.77 44.17 -16.88
C GLU A 638 -18.25 44.27 -16.79
N ILE A 639 -17.68 44.18 -15.59
CA ILE A 639 -16.23 44.33 -15.39
C ILE A 639 -15.45 43.02 -15.55
N MET A 640 -16.14 41.89 -15.31
CA MET A 640 -15.69 40.52 -15.55
C MET A 640 -16.91 39.67 -15.96
N PRO A 641 -16.74 38.50 -16.61
CA PRO A 641 -17.87 37.72 -17.14
C PRO A 641 -18.97 37.48 -16.09
N GLY A 642 -20.19 37.97 -16.36
CA GLY A 642 -21.34 37.85 -15.44
C GLY A 642 -21.26 38.70 -14.16
N THR A 643 -20.24 39.56 -14.01
CA THR A 643 -20.04 40.44 -12.84
C THR A 643 -20.28 41.90 -13.24
N ASP A 644 -21.49 42.38 -12.99
CA ASP A 644 -21.90 43.76 -13.24
C ASP A 644 -21.64 44.67 -12.02
N GLY A 645 -21.03 45.84 -12.25
CA GLY A 645 -20.95 46.93 -11.27
C GLY A 645 -21.71 48.18 -11.72
N LEU A 646 -22.11 49.02 -10.77
CA LEU A 646 -22.88 50.25 -11.04
C LEU A 646 -21.95 51.47 -11.04
N VAL A 647 -21.86 52.16 -12.18
CA VAL A 647 -21.37 53.54 -12.25
C VAL A 647 -22.55 54.48 -11.96
N HIS A 648 -22.55 55.11 -10.78
CA HIS A 648 -23.57 56.11 -10.43
C HIS A 648 -23.45 57.35 -11.33
N ILE A 649 -24.56 58.05 -11.58
CA ILE A 649 -24.59 59.21 -12.51
C ILE A 649 -23.62 60.35 -12.12
N SER A 650 -23.28 60.50 -10.84
CA SER A 650 -22.28 61.45 -10.33
C SER A 650 -20.82 61.06 -10.59
N GLU A 651 -20.58 59.82 -11.03
CA GLU A 651 -19.27 59.17 -11.23
C GLU A 651 -18.99 58.80 -12.70
N LEU A 652 -19.88 59.19 -13.63
CA LEU A 652 -19.67 59.07 -15.08
C LEU A 652 -18.62 60.07 -15.62
N ARG A 653 -18.61 61.31 -15.10
CA ARG A 653 -17.72 62.38 -15.57
C ARG A 653 -17.59 63.53 -14.56
N HIS A 654 -16.63 64.42 -14.79
CA HIS A 654 -16.65 65.76 -14.17
C HIS A 654 -17.75 66.63 -14.82
N GLY A 655 -18.47 67.39 -14.00
CA GLY A 655 -19.63 68.20 -14.39
C GLY A 655 -20.98 67.56 -14.03
N ARG A 656 -22.04 68.39 -13.99
CA ARG A 656 -23.42 67.92 -13.75
C ARG A 656 -23.94 67.16 -14.98
N THR A 657 -24.26 65.89 -14.78
CA THR A 657 -24.85 65.01 -15.81
C THR A 657 -26.34 64.85 -15.50
N GLU A 658 -27.22 65.16 -16.45
CA GLU A 658 -28.68 65.10 -16.22
C GLU A 658 -29.29 63.75 -16.63
N LYS A 659 -28.69 63.03 -17.58
CA LYS A 659 -29.07 61.64 -17.92
C LYS A 659 -27.83 60.79 -18.16
N THR A 660 -27.91 59.52 -17.79
CA THR A 660 -26.85 58.51 -18.03
C THR A 660 -26.55 58.36 -19.52
N GLU A 661 -27.62 58.35 -20.33
CA GLU A 661 -27.62 58.15 -21.78
C GLU A 661 -26.88 59.26 -22.56
N ASP A 662 -26.66 60.42 -21.94
CA ASP A 662 -25.91 61.54 -22.51
C ASP A 662 -24.37 61.32 -22.45
N VAL A 663 -23.91 60.33 -21.68
CA VAL A 663 -22.48 60.03 -21.45
C VAL A 663 -22.10 58.61 -21.86
N VAL A 664 -22.98 57.63 -21.63
CA VAL A 664 -22.75 56.22 -21.99
C VAL A 664 -24.04 55.56 -22.48
N LYS A 665 -23.93 54.70 -23.49
CA LYS A 665 -25.05 53.95 -24.09
C LYS A 665 -24.84 52.46 -23.92
N LYS A 666 -25.95 51.70 -23.93
CA LYS A 666 -25.92 50.25 -23.88
C LYS A 666 -25.09 49.68 -25.04
N GLY A 667 -24.05 48.93 -24.72
CA GLY A 667 -23.09 48.36 -25.66
C GLY A 667 -21.76 49.12 -25.77
N ASP A 668 -21.65 50.35 -25.25
CA ASP A 668 -20.39 51.08 -25.25
C ASP A 668 -19.36 50.38 -24.34
N ARG A 669 -18.09 50.30 -24.78
CA ARG A 669 -16.97 49.83 -23.94
C ARG A 669 -16.39 51.00 -23.16
N VAL A 670 -16.37 50.90 -21.83
CA VAL A 670 -15.91 51.97 -20.93
C VAL A 670 -14.89 51.45 -19.94
N ARG A 671 -13.90 52.30 -19.62
CA ARG A 671 -12.93 52.05 -18.54
C ARG A 671 -13.47 52.61 -17.23
N VAL A 672 -13.43 51.79 -16.19
CA VAL A 672 -14.06 52.03 -14.88
C VAL A 672 -13.14 51.58 -13.76
N LYS A 673 -12.99 52.41 -12.72
CA LYS A 673 -12.30 52.05 -11.49
C LYS A 673 -13.30 51.47 -10.49
N LEU A 674 -12.99 50.35 -9.84
CA LEU A 674 -13.76 49.91 -8.68
C LEU A 674 -13.39 50.77 -7.47
N ILE A 675 -14.37 51.47 -6.89
CA ILE A 675 -14.16 52.32 -5.70
C ILE A 675 -14.47 51.57 -4.41
N GLU A 676 -15.50 50.73 -4.39
CA GLU A 676 -16.08 50.20 -3.15
C GLU A 676 -16.92 48.94 -3.43
N ARG A 677 -16.92 47.99 -2.49
CA ARG A 677 -17.82 46.84 -2.42
C ARG A 677 -18.72 47.04 -1.20
N ASP A 678 -20.00 47.26 -1.45
CA ASP A 678 -21.06 47.44 -0.45
C ASP A 678 -21.24 46.15 0.38
N GLU A 679 -21.70 46.24 1.63
CA GLU A 679 -21.92 45.09 2.53
C GLU A 679 -22.87 44.04 1.91
N ARG A 680 -23.71 44.47 0.96
CA ARG A 680 -24.63 43.61 0.19
C ARG A 680 -24.04 43.08 -1.12
N GLY A 681 -22.71 43.01 -1.23
CA GLY A 681 -21.97 42.49 -2.39
C GLY A 681 -22.02 43.38 -3.64
N LYS A 682 -22.57 44.61 -3.56
CA LYS A 682 -22.72 45.48 -4.73
C LYS A 682 -21.45 46.27 -5.03
N LEU A 683 -21.06 46.27 -6.29
CA LEU A 683 -19.81 46.90 -6.76
C LEU A 683 -20.07 48.32 -7.26
N ARG A 684 -19.40 49.32 -6.67
CA ARG A 684 -19.51 50.75 -7.03
C ARG A 684 -18.35 51.17 -7.91
N LEU A 685 -18.66 51.56 -9.14
CA LEU A 685 -17.69 51.89 -10.18
C LEU A 685 -17.64 53.40 -10.44
N SER A 686 -16.51 53.89 -10.94
CA SER A 686 -16.36 55.28 -11.39
C SER A 686 -15.52 55.39 -12.66
N MET A 687 -16.03 56.14 -13.63
CA MET A 687 -15.27 56.59 -14.81
C MET A 687 -14.53 57.90 -14.48
N LYS A 688 -15.15 58.77 -13.68
CA LYS A 688 -14.63 60.05 -13.21
C LYS A 688 -13.31 59.93 -12.43
N ALA A 689 -13.11 58.83 -11.70
CA ALA A 689 -11.85 58.51 -11.03
C ALA A 689 -10.65 58.29 -12.00
N LEU A 690 -10.92 58.17 -13.30
CA LEU A 690 -9.91 57.98 -14.37
C LEU A 690 -9.76 59.21 -15.28
N ILE A 691 -10.58 60.25 -15.07
CA ILE A 691 -10.50 61.49 -15.83
C ILE A 691 -9.68 62.49 -14.99
N PRO A 692 -8.53 62.99 -15.50
CA PRO A 692 -7.77 64.03 -14.82
C PRO A 692 -8.67 65.21 -14.43
N LYS A 693 -8.44 65.78 -13.24
CA LYS A 693 -9.14 67.03 -12.86
C LYS A 693 -8.78 68.12 -13.88
N PRO A 694 -9.74 68.90 -14.38
CA PRO A 694 -9.43 70.09 -15.16
C PRO A 694 -8.71 71.11 -14.25
N ASP A 695 -7.55 71.60 -14.67
CA ASP A 695 -6.82 72.64 -13.94
C ASP A 695 -7.55 73.99 -14.00
N GLY A 696 -7.55 74.71 -12.88
CA GLY A 696 -8.18 76.03 -12.74
C GLY A 696 -7.93 76.61 -11.35
N PRO A 697 -7.80 77.94 -11.24
CA PRO A 697 -6.50 78.56 -11.48
C PRO A 697 -5.72 78.88 -10.18
N ALA A 698 -4.44 79.23 -10.32
CA ALA A 698 -3.53 79.46 -9.21
C ALA A 698 -3.95 80.61 -8.27
N GLY A 699 -3.84 80.38 -6.95
CA GLY A 699 -4.27 81.34 -5.93
C GLY A 699 -3.69 81.10 -4.53
N GLY A 700 -2.40 81.41 -4.37
CA GLY A 700 -1.79 81.91 -3.11
C GLY A 700 -1.84 81.06 -1.82
N SER A 701 -0.66 80.58 -1.41
CA SER A 701 -0.21 80.36 -0.02
C SER A 701 -1.09 79.56 0.97
N ALA A 702 -0.57 78.42 1.41
CA ALA A 702 -0.94 77.77 2.68
C ALA A 702 0.31 77.61 3.56
N PRO A 703 0.36 78.22 4.76
CA PRO A 703 1.28 77.82 5.83
C PRO A 703 0.86 76.46 6.40
N ALA A 704 1.81 75.69 6.95
CA ALA A 704 1.48 74.52 7.76
C ALA A 704 0.83 74.94 9.09
N PRO A 705 -0.07 74.13 9.68
CA PRO A 705 -0.75 74.47 10.92
C PRO A 705 0.19 74.41 12.13
N ALA A 706 -0.14 75.17 13.17
CA ALA A 706 0.42 74.99 14.49
C ALA A 706 -0.33 73.86 15.22
N ASP A 707 0.41 72.98 15.89
CA ASP A 707 -0.13 71.98 16.79
C ASP A 707 0.27 72.31 18.23
N ALA A 708 -0.68 72.25 19.17
CA ALA A 708 -0.47 72.73 20.54
C ALA A 708 -1.43 72.08 21.55
N THR A 709 -0.98 71.01 22.19
CA THR A 709 -1.51 70.53 23.47
C THR A 709 -0.37 69.99 24.34
N TYR A 710 -0.44 70.26 25.64
CA TYR A 710 0.57 69.90 26.64
C TYR A 710 0.21 68.57 27.32
N ALA A 711 1.23 67.75 27.63
CA ALA A 711 1.32 67.05 28.91
C ALA A 711 2.78 66.65 29.22
N GLU A 712 3.09 66.69 30.52
CA GLU A 712 4.35 66.35 31.20
C GLU A 712 4.82 64.90 30.93
N GLY A 713 6.08 64.49 31.15
CA GLY A 713 7.28 65.17 31.68
C GLY A 713 8.23 64.14 32.32
N GLY A 714 9.57 64.30 32.21
CA GLY A 714 10.54 63.37 32.79
C GLY A 714 11.99 63.62 32.36
N ASP A 715 12.95 63.38 33.28
CA ASP A 715 14.33 63.89 33.22
C ASP A 715 15.33 63.23 32.24
N THR A 716 16.46 63.93 32.07
CA THR A 716 17.67 63.59 31.29
C THR A 716 18.82 63.17 32.26
N PRO A 717 20.14 63.04 31.91
CA PRO A 717 20.85 63.10 30.62
C PRO A 717 22.00 62.06 30.37
N ALA A 718 22.70 62.22 29.23
CA ALA A 718 24.11 61.84 28.93
C ALA A 718 24.44 60.34 28.64
N ALA A 719 25.46 59.98 27.84
CA ALA A 719 26.48 60.72 27.05
C ALA A 719 26.68 60.03 25.66
N ALA A 720 27.04 60.71 24.55
CA ALA A 720 28.39 61.06 24.06
C ALA A 720 29.44 59.91 24.07
N VAL A 721 30.26 59.64 23.04
CA VAL A 721 30.52 60.30 21.73
C VAL A 721 30.47 59.23 20.57
N GLU A 722 31.21 59.11 19.45
CA GLU A 722 32.38 59.74 18.79
C GLU A 722 32.39 59.43 17.25
N ALA A 723 33.35 59.95 16.46
CA ALA A 723 33.64 59.63 15.03
C ALA A 723 35.17 59.86 14.74
N PRO A 724 35.73 59.86 13.50
CA PRO A 724 35.35 59.35 12.15
C PRO A 724 36.20 58.08 11.77
N VAL A 725 36.80 57.74 10.59
CA VAL A 725 37.11 58.34 9.25
C VAL A 725 37.34 57.24 8.15
N GLU A 726 37.35 57.66 6.87
CA GLU A 726 38.05 57.10 5.67
C GLU A 726 37.87 55.62 5.20
N GLY A 727 37.83 55.33 3.89
CA GLY A 727 37.86 56.20 2.69
C GLY A 727 38.00 55.43 1.34
N ALA A 728 38.00 56.16 0.21
CA ALA A 728 38.31 55.75 -1.19
C ALA A 728 37.39 54.67 -1.85
N ASP A 729 36.62 54.98 -2.92
CA ASP A 729 36.96 55.07 -4.36
C ASP A 729 37.12 53.70 -5.09
N GLY A 730 36.57 53.49 -6.30
CA GLY A 730 35.73 54.38 -7.14
C GLY A 730 35.45 53.83 -8.56
N SER A 731 34.72 54.61 -9.39
CA SER A 731 34.51 54.51 -10.86
C SER A 731 33.93 53.20 -11.47
N GLU A 732 32.76 53.23 -12.14
CA GLU A 732 32.56 53.35 -13.62
C GLU A 732 33.24 52.22 -14.44
N GLY A 733 32.63 51.48 -15.38
CA GLY A 733 31.57 51.73 -16.39
C GLY A 733 32.07 51.08 -17.71
N GLY A 734 31.31 50.76 -18.78
CA GLY A 734 29.88 50.77 -19.11
C GLY A 734 29.72 50.60 -20.65
N ARG A 735 28.52 50.24 -21.17
CA ARG A 735 28.15 50.23 -22.63
C ARG A 735 28.86 49.17 -23.52
N GLU A 736 28.44 48.81 -24.75
CA GLU A 736 27.15 48.91 -25.50
C GLU A 736 27.09 47.87 -26.65
N GLY A 737 25.88 47.45 -27.07
CA GLY A 737 25.57 46.89 -28.40
C GLY A 737 25.96 45.41 -28.68
N GLY A 738 25.40 44.74 -29.69
CA GLY A 738 24.21 45.09 -30.50
C GLY A 738 24.01 44.28 -31.80
N ARG A 739 22.74 44.06 -32.18
CA ARG A 739 22.21 43.68 -33.54
C ARG A 739 22.60 42.33 -34.19
N GLY A 740 21.59 41.45 -34.35
CA GLY A 740 20.88 41.35 -35.65
C GLY A 740 20.99 40.09 -36.54
N GLY A 741 19.92 39.82 -37.31
CA GLY A 741 19.81 38.79 -38.38
C GLY A 741 18.82 37.67 -38.03
N ARG A 742 17.62 37.47 -38.63
CA ARG A 742 17.08 37.37 -40.01
C ARG A 742 17.17 35.99 -40.69
N GLY A 743 15.99 35.36 -40.87
CA GLY A 743 15.69 34.34 -41.89
C GLY A 743 15.82 32.87 -41.44
N GLY A 744 15.02 31.93 -41.96
CA GLY A 744 13.83 32.10 -42.81
C GLY A 744 13.28 30.79 -43.44
N ARG A 745 11.98 30.79 -43.76
CA ARG A 745 11.25 29.88 -44.69
C ARG A 745 11.62 28.38 -44.78
N GLY A 746 10.65 27.55 -44.37
CA GLY A 746 9.96 26.65 -45.32
C GLY A 746 10.31 25.15 -45.30
N GLY A 747 9.27 24.33 -45.46
CA GLY A 747 9.35 22.88 -45.62
C GLY A 747 7.95 22.26 -45.47
N ALA A 748 7.49 21.48 -46.45
CA ALA A 748 6.13 20.92 -46.46
C ALA A 748 6.11 19.46 -46.96
N GLY A 749 5.21 18.66 -46.38
CA GLY A 749 4.97 17.26 -46.72
C GLY A 749 5.55 16.26 -45.70
N GLY A 750 4.99 15.05 -45.52
CA GLY A 750 3.67 14.62 -45.97
C GLY A 750 3.46 13.11 -46.15
N ARG A 751 2.30 12.62 -45.64
CA ARG A 751 1.57 11.38 -46.01
C ARG A 751 2.08 10.01 -45.51
N ARG A 752 1.07 9.16 -45.20
CA ARG A 752 1.04 7.68 -45.05
C ARG A 752 1.68 7.14 -43.76
N ARG A 753 0.99 6.28 -42.99
CA ARG A 753 0.47 4.91 -43.29
C ARG A 753 1.61 3.95 -43.61
N GLU A 754 1.72 2.79 -42.98
CA GLU A 754 0.60 1.87 -42.65
C GLU A 754 0.01 2.00 -41.24
#